data_AF-A0A9R0DUQ7-F1
#
_entry.id   AF-A0A9R0DUQ7-F1
#
_cell.length_a   1.000
_cell.length_b   1.000
_cell.length_c   1.000
_cell.angle_alpha   90.00
_cell.angle_beta   90.00
_cell.angle_gamma   90.00
#
_symmetry.space_group_name_H-M   'P 1'
#
loop_
_entity.id
_entity.type
_entity.pdbx_description
1 polymer ?
#
loop_
_entity_poly.entity_id
_entity_poly.type
_entity_poly.pdbx_seq_one_letter_code
_entity_poly.pdbx_strand_id
1 'polypeptide(L)'
;MERFGSCVLLISVLLVLNIEKSYQHAWVTTDELENHINPEDLLEFANFNQHNDTTKIGDIGDDAVGFADAVETTTGLPVPGTVDCFGLGTLSRQIVSLFNMRPDSSDEVNTHFYFSSRTMPTRMQVFPGSQFGLEWVDFKPNRKTVMIIHGFMSHSNASWVNDMTKAFLEWADVNVIAVDWSGGGNTWKYWRAVANTRRVGSDIVGFMRRMMTETGVRTKDMHLVGHSLGAHIASYVSYHLGKVARITGLDPAQPCFWTTDSTERLDPQDADFVDIIHTNGRLLSRIGFGFPDPNGHADFYPNGGMKQPGCYNETTSIWSRLIPFSSRLQQAICSHGRAYLLFTESLINRNCTFRGHRWDLTYEGVNASLKAACDRVGSCSEMGIRAVGEGRLPRATGAYFVLTTDKDPYCPDLLSPLDYDFRWYLTDTLFGRGQCSHATCISCGSSVACDVPWRTIIERVHKSCQEMVSECRYNDVEFPCCEYFREVDSEHGPCFSFNTLQHKGENSLFDLNRTTGPGVLMFRLLSDAEISIHSPEELSTQFLDGKLKEIVHTFIENHVSFLFSVVEIVNGEQLKTEPIEVRQCRYLHEVPDDLLHTYPVYSYGACRLAETTKEFYQQCGCVHPVRDPTYKELYCNYSGITCWNVYEGLKEKLGADKITKDNCLPSCVESELKTIHYSKRWEKDENSVGTLVEVRMASLPTLRYQRNLLRDKLDLVVAVGGIGGLFFSASVLSLLEVFYLILRPMY
;
A
#
# COMPACT_ATOMS: atom_id res chain seq x y z
N MET A 1 -0.76 5.14 1.75
CA MET A 1 -1.49 6.09 0.88
C MET A 1 -1.01 7.51 1.22
N GLU A 2 -1.62 8.56 0.68
CA GLU A 2 -1.38 9.99 0.95
C GLU A 2 0.10 10.40 1.17
N ARG A 3 0.78 10.78 0.07
CA ARG A 3 2.18 11.27 0.09
C ARG A 3 2.34 12.59 -0.66
N PHE A 4 1.29 13.43 -0.63
CA PHE A 4 1.06 14.50 -1.60
C PHE A 4 0.58 15.81 -0.94
N GLY A 5 1.28 16.93 -1.17
CA GLY A 5 0.79 18.29 -0.92
C GLY A 5 0.46 18.66 0.53
N SER A 6 1.00 17.94 1.52
CA SER A 6 0.75 18.13 2.94
C SER A 6 2.06 18.11 3.74
N CYS A 7 2.50 19.28 4.19
CA CYS A 7 3.80 19.50 4.81
C CYS A 7 3.65 20.40 6.06
N VAL A 8 3.90 19.85 7.25
CA VAL A 8 3.74 20.52 8.55
C VAL A 8 5.07 20.44 9.33
N LEU A 9 5.91 21.47 9.16
CA LEU A 9 7.24 21.60 9.77
C LEU A 9 7.11 22.13 11.21
N LEU A 10 7.70 21.49 12.21
CA LEU A 10 7.52 21.94 13.60
C LEU A 10 8.48 21.39 14.67
N ILE A 11 9.55 22.13 14.95
CA ILE A 11 9.73 22.97 16.17
C ILE A 11 11.17 23.49 16.16
N SER A 12 11.33 24.76 16.54
CA SER A 12 12.61 25.39 16.83
C SER A 12 12.75 25.82 18.29
N VAL A 13 13.99 25.98 18.78
CA VAL A 13 14.33 26.26 20.18
C VAL A 13 15.44 27.29 20.29
N LEU A 14 15.40 28.14 21.33
CA LEU A 14 16.38 29.17 21.65
C LEU A 14 16.41 29.36 23.18
N LEU A 15 17.43 28.90 23.93
CA LEU A 15 17.41 28.94 25.41
C LEU A 15 18.74 28.73 26.18
N VAL A 16 19.10 29.75 26.95
CA VAL A 16 20.39 29.93 27.66
C VAL A 16 20.59 29.15 28.99
N LEU A 17 21.64 28.30 29.04
CA LEU A 17 22.41 27.78 30.22
C LEU A 17 21.66 26.90 31.26
N ASN A 18 22.24 25.82 31.83
CA ASN A 18 23.67 25.58 32.13
C ASN A 18 24.04 24.08 32.39
N ILE A 19 25.35 23.77 32.40
CA ILE A 19 26.05 22.45 32.37
C ILE A 19 25.65 21.41 33.47
N GLU A 20 25.54 20.10 33.13
CA GLU A 20 26.43 18.96 33.57
C GLU A 20 25.88 17.50 33.40
N LYS A 21 26.67 16.63 32.72
CA LYS A 21 27.09 15.19 32.96
C LYS A 21 26.10 14.10 33.48
N SER A 22 26.23 12.79 33.18
CA SER A 22 27.05 11.97 32.24
C SER A 22 26.65 10.44 32.32
N TYR A 23 27.29 9.58 31.51
CA TYR A 23 27.29 8.08 31.45
C TYR A 23 26.15 7.43 30.62
N GLN A 24 26.38 6.71 29.50
CA GLN A 24 27.19 5.48 29.21
C GLN A 24 26.55 4.19 29.79
N HIS A 25 26.35 3.05 29.11
CA HIS A 25 26.53 2.60 27.70
C HIS A 25 25.52 1.41 27.45
N ALA A 26 25.44 0.59 26.37
CA ALA A 26 26.40 0.11 25.35
C ALA A 26 25.71 -0.36 24.02
N TRP A 27 26.27 -1.40 23.35
CA TRP A 27 26.02 -1.88 21.98
C TRP A 27 25.15 -3.16 21.85
N VAL A 28 24.49 -3.32 20.68
CA VAL A 28 24.40 -4.56 19.85
C VAL A 28 24.44 -4.14 18.35
N THR A 29 24.63 -5.06 17.39
CA THR A 29 25.19 -4.80 16.05
C THR A 29 24.32 -5.21 14.84
N THR A 30 24.34 -4.36 13.80
CA THR A 30 24.31 -4.60 12.33
C THR A 30 23.28 -5.52 11.63
N ASP A 31 22.65 -6.49 12.26
CA ASP A 31 22.18 -7.69 11.52
C ASP A 31 20.68 -7.72 11.15
N GLU A 32 19.93 -6.62 11.32
CA GLU A 32 18.47 -6.54 11.06
C GLU A 32 18.08 -5.39 10.11
N LEU A 33 18.68 -5.35 8.92
CA LEU A 33 18.17 -4.63 7.75
C LEU A 33 17.55 -5.60 6.73
N GLU A 34 16.67 -5.09 5.87
CA GLU A 34 16.04 -5.79 4.72
C GLU A 34 15.03 -6.93 5.08
N ASN A 35 13.90 -7.13 4.39
CA ASN A 35 13.28 -6.42 3.26
C ASN A 35 11.72 -6.52 3.30
N HIS A 36 11.06 -5.69 2.50
CA HIS A 36 9.63 -5.85 2.16
C HIS A 36 9.43 -5.84 0.65
N ILE A 37 8.67 -6.83 0.17
CA ILE A 37 8.69 -7.37 -1.21
C ILE A 37 10.02 -8.08 -1.49
N ASN A 38 9.95 -9.37 -1.83
CA ASN A 38 11.10 -10.24 -2.07
C ASN A 38 11.28 -10.44 -3.59
N PRO A 39 12.49 -10.25 -4.16
CA PRO A 39 12.73 -10.43 -5.59
C PRO A 39 12.42 -11.85 -6.13
N GLU A 40 12.46 -12.87 -5.26
CA GLU A 40 12.13 -14.26 -5.64
C GLU A 40 10.71 -14.40 -6.21
N ASP A 41 9.74 -13.66 -5.65
CA ASP A 41 8.33 -13.66 -6.10
C ASP A 41 8.18 -13.26 -7.57
N LEU A 42 9.04 -12.37 -8.06
CA LEU A 42 9.02 -11.84 -9.43
C LEU A 42 9.73 -12.76 -10.41
N LEU A 43 10.82 -13.40 -9.97
CA LEU A 43 11.58 -14.37 -10.75
C LEU A 43 10.81 -15.69 -10.94
N GLU A 44 10.06 -16.13 -9.93
CA GLU A 44 9.25 -17.36 -9.98
C GLU A 44 8.14 -17.23 -11.04
N PHE A 45 7.45 -16.09 -11.09
CA PHE A 45 6.43 -15.80 -12.10
C PHE A 45 7.00 -15.68 -13.52
N ALA A 46 8.13 -15.00 -13.70
CA ALA A 46 8.73 -14.79 -15.02
C ALA A 46 9.20 -16.10 -15.70
N ASN A 47 9.61 -17.11 -14.92
CA ASN A 47 10.11 -18.38 -15.44
C ASN A 47 9.01 -19.41 -15.77
N PHE A 48 7.77 -19.21 -15.31
CA PHE A 48 6.69 -20.20 -15.44
C PHE A 48 6.28 -20.48 -16.90
N ASN A 49 6.37 -19.49 -17.80
CA ASN A 49 5.94 -19.58 -19.19
C ASN A 49 6.84 -20.44 -20.13
N GLN A 50 7.84 -21.18 -19.62
CA GLN A 50 8.85 -21.87 -20.45
C GLN A 50 8.82 -23.41 -20.41
N HIS A 51 7.77 -24.06 -19.89
CA HIS A 51 7.68 -25.52 -19.89
C HIS A 51 6.49 -26.08 -20.66
N ASN A 52 6.78 -26.69 -21.81
CA ASN A 52 5.83 -27.49 -22.56
C ASN A 52 6.51 -28.66 -23.30
N ASP A 53 5.73 -29.71 -23.53
CA ASP A 53 5.95 -30.88 -24.41
C ASP A 53 6.91 -32.01 -23.96
N THR A 54 6.37 -33.22 -23.69
CA THR A 54 6.56 -34.43 -24.55
C THR A 54 5.95 -35.75 -23.99
N THR A 55 5.61 -36.66 -24.91
CA THR A 55 5.46 -38.15 -24.77
C THR A 55 4.20 -38.82 -24.13
N LYS A 56 3.17 -38.99 -24.99
CA LYS A 56 2.64 -40.29 -25.53
C LYS A 56 1.86 -41.32 -24.65
N ILE A 57 1.22 -42.26 -25.38
CA ILE A 57 0.01 -43.06 -25.07
C ILE A 57 0.31 -44.56 -24.80
N GLY A 58 -0.57 -45.27 -24.09
CA GLY A 58 -0.72 -46.74 -24.14
C GLY A 58 -2.01 -47.30 -23.50
N ASP A 59 -2.64 -48.28 -24.15
CA ASP A 59 -3.86 -49.03 -23.76
C ASP A 59 -3.51 -50.27 -22.86
N ILE A 60 -4.34 -51.22 -22.37
CA ILE A 60 -5.70 -51.82 -22.58
C ILE A 60 -6.18 -52.30 -21.17
N GLY A 61 -7.44 -52.59 -20.76
CA GLY A 61 -8.79 -52.71 -21.36
C GLY A 61 -9.55 -53.94 -20.76
N ASP A 62 -10.89 -54.02 -20.93
CA ASP A 62 -11.83 -55.11 -20.52
C ASP A 62 -11.93 -55.47 -19.00
N ASP A 63 -13.04 -55.88 -18.35
CA ASP A 63 -14.52 -55.77 -18.49
C ASP A 63 -15.10 -56.09 -17.04
N ALA A 64 -16.37 -56.29 -16.63
CA ALA A 64 -17.67 -56.51 -17.29
C ALA A 64 -18.91 -56.13 -16.44
N VAL A 65 -19.93 -55.61 -17.14
CA VAL A 65 -21.41 -55.66 -16.95
C VAL A 65 -22.05 -55.84 -15.55
N GLY A 66 -22.88 -54.86 -15.17
CA GLY A 66 -24.04 -55.01 -14.27
C GLY A 66 -24.91 -53.75 -14.24
N PHE A 67 -26.18 -53.81 -14.68
CA PHE A 67 -27.05 -52.64 -14.91
C PHE A 67 -28.44 -52.76 -14.24
N ALA A 68 -28.75 -51.82 -13.33
CA ALA A 68 -30.06 -51.19 -13.04
C ALA A 68 -29.96 -50.42 -11.69
N ASP A 69 -30.39 -49.16 -11.53
CA ASP A 69 -30.83 -48.18 -12.54
C ASP A 69 -30.47 -46.72 -12.13
N ALA A 70 -29.98 -45.99 -13.13
CA ALA A 70 -29.74 -44.54 -13.24
C ALA A 70 -30.02 -43.60 -12.03
N VAL A 71 -28.99 -43.35 -11.19
CA VAL A 71 -28.52 -42.00 -10.75
C VAL A 71 -27.24 -42.04 -9.86
N GLU A 72 -26.63 -43.21 -9.64
CA GLU A 72 -25.53 -43.36 -8.66
C GLU A 72 -24.10 -43.39 -9.27
N THR A 73 -23.95 -43.57 -10.58
CA THR A 73 -22.66 -43.90 -11.24
C THR A 73 -21.61 -42.79 -11.33
N THR A 74 -21.94 -41.51 -11.07
CA THR A 74 -20.94 -40.41 -11.05
C THR A 74 -20.39 -40.11 -9.65
N THR A 75 -21.01 -40.67 -8.60
CA THR A 75 -20.67 -40.34 -7.20
C THR A 75 -19.60 -41.24 -6.59
N GLY A 76 -19.32 -42.40 -7.21
CA GLY A 76 -18.31 -43.36 -6.74
C GLY A 76 -16.90 -43.17 -7.31
N LEU A 77 -16.71 -42.29 -8.30
CA LEU A 77 -15.39 -42.07 -8.91
C LEU A 77 -14.45 -41.35 -7.91
N PRO A 78 -13.26 -41.91 -7.60
CA PRO A 78 -12.26 -41.18 -6.82
C PRO A 78 -11.75 -39.96 -7.60
N VAL A 79 -11.28 -38.94 -6.88
CA VAL A 79 -10.52 -37.84 -7.49
C VAL A 79 -9.28 -38.42 -8.22
N PRO A 80 -8.89 -37.93 -9.41
CA PRO A 80 -7.86 -38.59 -10.21
C PRO A 80 -6.53 -38.66 -9.48
N GLY A 81 -5.82 -39.79 -9.62
CA GLY A 81 -4.51 -40.03 -8.97
C GLY A 81 -3.36 -39.16 -9.48
N THR A 82 -3.66 -38.06 -10.17
CA THR A 82 -2.77 -37.05 -10.73
C THR A 82 -2.94 -35.68 -10.07
N VAL A 83 -3.98 -35.49 -9.24
CA VAL A 83 -4.32 -34.21 -8.63
C VAL A 83 -3.34 -33.86 -7.51
N ASP A 84 -2.60 -32.75 -7.69
CA ASP A 84 -1.74 -32.22 -6.64
C ASP A 84 -2.54 -31.33 -5.68
N CYS A 85 -2.88 -31.90 -4.52
CA CYS A 85 -3.58 -31.21 -3.46
C CYS A 85 -2.72 -30.23 -2.65
N PHE A 86 -1.40 -30.31 -2.73
CA PHE A 86 -0.51 -29.68 -1.73
C PHE A 86 0.75 -29.00 -2.31
N GLY A 87 0.92 -28.96 -3.63
CA GLY A 87 2.13 -28.42 -4.28
C GLY A 87 3.33 -29.36 -4.18
N LEU A 88 3.09 -30.68 -4.14
CA LEU A 88 4.11 -31.73 -3.97
C LEU A 88 4.48 -32.43 -5.29
N GLY A 89 3.90 -32.02 -6.43
CA GLY A 89 4.16 -32.62 -7.73
C GLY A 89 3.91 -34.13 -7.75
N THR A 90 4.86 -34.91 -8.25
CA THR A 90 4.74 -36.38 -8.34
C THR A 90 4.79 -37.10 -7.00
N LEU A 91 5.31 -36.49 -5.92
CA LEU A 91 5.27 -37.05 -4.56
C LEU A 91 3.84 -37.14 -4.02
N SER A 92 2.91 -36.29 -4.49
CA SER A 92 1.49 -36.38 -4.14
C SER A 92 0.93 -37.80 -4.36
N ARG A 93 1.29 -38.47 -5.47
CA ARG A 93 0.83 -39.81 -5.83
C ARG A 93 1.15 -40.88 -4.77
N GLN A 94 2.24 -40.73 -4.03
CA GLN A 94 2.62 -41.68 -2.97
C GLN A 94 1.78 -41.45 -1.71
N ILE A 95 1.48 -40.20 -1.38
CA ILE A 95 0.81 -39.77 -0.14
C ILE A 95 -0.73 -39.76 -0.29
N VAL A 96 -1.27 -39.57 -1.49
CA VAL A 96 -2.72 -39.66 -1.79
C VAL A 96 -3.33 -40.99 -1.36
N SER A 97 -2.54 -42.08 -1.32
CA SER A 97 -2.99 -43.38 -0.77
C SER A 97 -3.40 -43.33 0.72
N LEU A 98 -2.89 -42.36 1.49
CA LEU A 98 -3.24 -42.11 2.90
C LEU A 98 -4.46 -41.19 3.07
N PHE A 99 -4.84 -40.46 2.01
CA PHE A 99 -5.97 -39.54 2.01
C PHE A 99 -7.16 -40.17 1.28
N ASN A 100 -8.20 -40.58 2.03
CA ASN A 100 -9.40 -41.20 1.45
C ASN A 100 -10.24 -40.18 0.64
N MET A 101 -9.85 -39.95 -0.62
CA MET A 101 -10.45 -39.01 -1.59
C MET A 101 -11.78 -39.49 -2.21
N ARG A 102 -12.57 -40.27 -1.45
CA ARG A 102 -13.97 -40.54 -1.77
C ARG A 102 -14.84 -39.38 -1.26
N PRO A 103 -15.99 -39.10 -1.87
CA PRO A 103 -16.99 -38.21 -1.25
C PRO A 103 -17.58 -38.81 0.03
N ASP A 104 -18.24 -37.96 0.83
CA ASP A 104 -19.26 -38.32 1.81
C ASP A 104 -20.58 -38.73 1.09
N SER A 105 -21.48 -39.40 1.80
CA SER A 105 -22.81 -39.79 1.27
C SER A 105 -23.75 -38.58 1.14
N SER A 106 -24.88 -38.78 0.43
CA SER A 106 -25.89 -37.71 0.25
C SER A 106 -26.40 -37.16 1.58
N ASP A 107 -26.61 -38.04 2.56
CA ASP A 107 -27.19 -37.70 3.87
C ASP A 107 -26.16 -37.04 4.81
N GLU A 108 -24.87 -37.27 4.58
CA GLU A 108 -23.76 -36.64 5.29
C GLU A 108 -23.42 -35.25 4.72
N VAL A 109 -23.41 -35.11 3.38
CA VAL A 109 -23.20 -33.81 2.72
C VAL A 109 -24.41 -32.89 2.93
N ASN A 110 -25.62 -33.46 2.82
CA ASN A 110 -26.90 -32.84 3.14
C ASN A 110 -27.11 -31.47 2.46
N THR A 111 -27.06 -31.47 1.11
CA THR A 111 -27.17 -30.26 0.28
C THR A 111 -28.58 -29.65 0.32
N HIS A 112 -28.70 -28.39 0.74
CA HIS A 112 -29.96 -27.64 0.80
C HIS A 112 -30.02 -26.52 -0.24
N PHE A 113 -31.23 -26.15 -0.65
CA PHE A 113 -31.50 -25.09 -1.62
C PHE A 113 -32.42 -24.04 -0.99
N TYR A 114 -32.01 -22.78 -1.02
CA TYR A 114 -32.77 -21.66 -0.46
C TYR A 114 -33.13 -20.64 -1.53
N PHE A 115 -34.41 -20.59 -1.89
CA PHE A 115 -34.96 -19.66 -2.88
C PHE A 115 -35.20 -18.26 -2.28
N SER A 116 -35.09 -17.23 -3.12
CA SER A 116 -35.54 -15.86 -2.83
C SER A 116 -35.93 -15.13 -4.13
N SER A 117 -36.87 -14.20 -4.04
CA SER A 117 -37.28 -13.31 -5.14
C SER A 117 -37.52 -11.88 -4.64
N ARG A 118 -37.71 -10.93 -5.56
CA ARG A 118 -38.02 -9.54 -5.22
C ARG A 118 -39.34 -9.36 -4.46
N THR A 119 -40.30 -10.28 -4.60
CA THR A 119 -41.57 -10.29 -3.86
C THR A 119 -41.50 -11.12 -2.58
N MET A 120 -40.57 -12.08 -2.53
CA MET A 120 -40.31 -12.99 -1.42
C MET A 120 -38.82 -12.95 -1.07
N PRO A 121 -38.33 -11.85 -0.47
CA PRO A 121 -36.91 -11.68 -0.11
C PRO A 121 -36.52 -12.49 1.14
N THR A 122 -37.50 -12.98 1.91
CA THR A 122 -37.30 -13.98 2.95
C THR A 122 -36.93 -15.32 2.30
N ARG A 123 -35.83 -15.92 2.76
CA ARG A 123 -35.26 -17.13 2.18
C ARG A 123 -36.14 -18.33 2.51
N MET A 124 -36.65 -19.01 1.49
CA MET A 124 -37.51 -20.19 1.63
C MET A 124 -36.74 -21.44 1.18
N GLN A 125 -36.75 -22.50 2.00
CA GLN A 125 -36.14 -23.78 1.62
C GLN A 125 -36.98 -24.47 0.55
N VAL A 126 -36.32 -25.01 -0.47
CA VAL A 126 -36.93 -25.77 -1.57
C VAL A 126 -36.22 -27.12 -1.70
N PHE A 127 -36.95 -28.17 -2.07
CA PHE A 127 -36.53 -29.55 -1.76
C PHE A 127 -36.28 -30.39 -3.02
N PRO A 128 -35.18 -31.17 -3.08
CA PRO A 128 -35.02 -32.20 -4.10
C PRO A 128 -35.95 -33.38 -3.77
N GLY A 129 -37.08 -33.52 -4.48
CA GLY A 129 -38.03 -34.60 -4.22
C GLY A 129 -39.31 -34.54 -5.04
N SER A 130 -40.34 -35.26 -4.56
CA SER A 130 -41.69 -35.28 -5.14
C SER A 130 -42.53 -34.05 -4.75
N GLN A 131 -42.25 -33.45 -3.60
CA GLN A 131 -42.68 -32.09 -3.24
C GLN A 131 -41.48 -31.18 -3.50
N PHE A 132 -41.55 -30.39 -4.57
CA PHE A 132 -40.39 -29.70 -5.12
C PHE A 132 -40.16 -28.31 -4.48
N GLY A 133 -41.22 -27.71 -3.93
CA GLY A 133 -41.15 -26.45 -3.19
C GLY A 133 -41.31 -25.20 -4.06
N LEU A 134 -40.94 -25.27 -5.34
CA LEU A 134 -41.05 -24.11 -6.25
C LEU A 134 -42.51 -23.70 -6.52
N GLU A 135 -43.45 -24.61 -6.37
CA GLU A 135 -44.90 -24.36 -6.47
C GLU A 135 -45.49 -23.56 -5.30
N TRP A 136 -44.74 -23.37 -4.20
CA TRP A 136 -45.17 -22.60 -3.01
C TRP A 136 -44.47 -21.24 -2.85
N VAL A 137 -43.62 -20.86 -3.81
CA VAL A 137 -42.83 -19.61 -3.78
C VAL A 137 -43.02 -18.82 -5.08
N ASP A 138 -42.60 -17.55 -5.12
CA ASP A 138 -42.67 -16.71 -6.33
C ASP A 138 -41.58 -17.06 -7.36
N PHE A 139 -41.37 -18.33 -7.68
CA PHE A 139 -40.49 -18.76 -8.77
C PHE A 139 -41.18 -18.51 -10.11
N LYS A 140 -40.48 -17.92 -11.09
CA LYS A 140 -41.03 -17.72 -12.44
C LYS A 140 -40.04 -18.17 -13.51
N PRO A 141 -40.42 -19.06 -14.45
CA PRO A 141 -39.47 -19.64 -15.41
C PRO A 141 -39.00 -18.68 -16.51
N ASN A 142 -39.65 -17.51 -16.65
CA ASN A 142 -39.23 -16.46 -17.57
C ASN A 142 -38.21 -15.47 -16.94
N ARG A 143 -37.90 -15.60 -15.64
CA ARG A 143 -36.83 -14.84 -14.99
C ARG A 143 -35.50 -15.58 -15.16
N LYS A 144 -34.40 -14.82 -15.24
CA LYS A 144 -33.07 -15.41 -15.07
C LYS A 144 -32.98 -16.06 -13.69
N THR A 145 -32.36 -17.23 -13.62
CA THR A 145 -32.15 -17.96 -12.38
C THR A 145 -30.68 -17.94 -12.00
N VAL A 146 -30.38 -17.26 -10.89
CA VAL A 146 -29.03 -17.12 -10.34
C VAL A 146 -28.84 -18.16 -9.24
N MET A 147 -27.77 -18.94 -9.30
CA MET A 147 -27.41 -19.87 -8.24
C MET A 147 -26.11 -19.45 -7.56
N ILE A 148 -26.15 -19.20 -6.26
CA ILE A 148 -24.98 -18.80 -5.46
C ILE A 148 -24.46 -20.03 -4.70
N ILE A 149 -23.19 -20.39 -4.93
CA ILE A 149 -22.55 -21.59 -4.37
C ILE A 149 -21.33 -21.16 -3.56
N HIS A 150 -21.32 -21.48 -2.26
CA HIS A 150 -20.25 -21.09 -1.35
C HIS A 150 -19.01 -22.01 -1.43
N GLY A 151 -17.89 -21.52 -0.87
CA GLY A 151 -16.63 -22.25 -0.76
C GLY A 151 -16.49 -23.14 0.48
N PHE A 152 -15.23 -23.51 0.74
CA PHE A 152 -14.77 -24.21 1.94
C PHE A 152 -15.04 -23.41 3.23
N MET A 153 -15.33 -24.08 4.35
CA MET A 153 -15.56 -23.46 5.66
C MET A 153 -16.56 -22.27 5.62
N SER A 154 -17.63 -22.44 4.85
CA SER A 154 -18.67 -21.45 4.58
C SER A 154 -20.05 -22.13 4.57
N HIS A 155 -21.11 -21.33 4.55
CA HIS A 155 -22.50 -21.82 4.59
C HIS A 155 -23.44 -20.82 3.93
N SER A 156 -24.62 -21.25 3.48
CA SER A 156 -25.55 -20.36 2.76
C SER A 156 -26.00 -19.15 3.58
N ASN A 157 -25.99 -19.24 4.92
CA ASN A 157 -26.35 -18.13 5.80
C ASN A 157 -25.18 -17.18 6.13
N ALA A 158 -24.08 -17.20 5.38
CA ALA A 158 -23.01 -16.22 5.56
C ALA A 158 -23.49 -14.82 5.15
N SER A 159 -22.93 -13.77 5.76
CA SER A 159 -23.25 -12.38 5.42
C SER A 159 -23.15 -12.14 3.92
N TRP A 160 -21.99 -12.46 3.32
CA TRP A 160 -21.75 -12.27 1.89
C TRP A 160 -22.77 -12.98 0.98
N VAL A 161 -23.27 -14.17 1.34
CA VAL A 161 -24.31 -14.87 0.56
C VAL A 161 -25.65 -14.16 0.70
N ASN A 162 -26.01 -13.74 1.91
CA ASN A 162 -27.22 -12.94 2.17
C ASN A 162 -27.16 -11.59 1.44
N ASP A 163 -26.01 -10.92 1.44
CA ASP A 163 -25.82 -9.59 0.89
C ASP A 163 -25.74 -9.63 -0.65
N MET A 164 -25.05 -10.61 -1.23
CA MET A 164 -25.10 -10.90 -2.67
C MET A 164 -26.53 -11.28 -3.13
N THR A 165 -27.29 -12.01 -2.29
CA THR A 165 -28.70 -12.31 -2.58
C THR A 165 -29.53 -11.02 -2.68
N LYS A 166 -29.42 -10.10 -1.72
CA LYS A 166 -30.09 -8.78 -1.78
C LYS A 166 -29.68 -8.02 -3.04
N ALA A 167 -28.38 -7.92 -3.30
CA ALA A 167 -27.82 -7.21 -4.44
C ALA A 167 -28.37 -7.71 -5.79
N PHE A 168 -28.53 -9.02 -5.97
CA PHE A 168 -29.18 -9.59 -7.16
C PHE A 168 -30.67 -9.22 -7.28
N LEU A 169 -31.41 -9.23 -6.17
CA LEU A 169 -32.84 -8.87 -6.13
C LEU A 169 -33.08 -7.37 -6.33
N GLU A 170 -32.14 -6.52 -5.95
CA GLU A 170 -32.14 -5.09 -6.24
C GLU A 170 -31.78 -4.81 -7.71
N TRP A 171 -30.75 -5.50 -8.23
CA TRP A 171 -30.28 -5.39 -9.62
C TRP A 171 -31.37 -5.72 -10.65
N ALA A 172 -32.04 -6.87 -10.54
CA ALA A 172 -33.08 -7.28 -11.48
C ALA A 172 -34.19 -8.16 -10.85
N ASP A 173 -35.29 -8.36 -11.58
CA ASP A 173 -36.35 -9.31 -11.18
C ASP A 173 -35.92 -10.74 -11.55
N VAL A 174 -35.16 -11.37 -10.65
CA VAL A 174 -34.54 -12.68 -10.83
C VAL A 174 -35.05 -13.71 -9.81
N ASN A 175 -34.91 -14.99 -10.14
CA ASN A 175 -34.96 -16.07 -9.16
C ASN A 175 -33.54 -16.20 -8.58
N VAL A 176 -33.36 -16.13 -7.25
CA VAL A 176 -32.07 -16.43 -6.61
C VAL A 176 -32.19 -17.74 -5.83
N ILE A 177 -31.23 -18.65 -6.00
CA ILE A 177 -31.13 -19.91 -5.27
C ILE A 177 -29.75 -19.98 -4.63
N ALA A 178 -29.66 -19.88 -3.31
CA ALA A 178 -28.42 -20.15 -2.59
C ALA A 178 -28.33 -21.64 -2.26
N VAL A 179 -27.22 -22.27 -2.60
CA VAL A 179 -26.93 -23.65 -2.22
C VAL A 179 -26.19 -23.65 -0.89
N ASP A 180 -26.65 -24.46 0.05
CA ASP A 180 -25.92 -24.80 1.28
C ASP A 180 -25.40 -26.22 1.18
N TRP A 181 -24.08 -26.38 1.31
CA TRP A 181 -23.42 -27.68 1.39
C TRP A 181 -22.48 -27.74 2.60
N SER A 182 -22.73 -26.91 3.61
CA SER A 182 -21.92 -26.81 4.82
C SER A 182 -21.71 -28.14 5.57
N GLY A 183 -22.61 -29.13 5.43
CA GLY A 183 -22.40 -30.50 5.93
C GLY A 183 -21.14 -31.16 5.32
N GLY A 184 -20.99 -31.09 4.00
CA GLY A 184 -19.79 -31.56 3.29
C GLY A 184 -18.62 -30.57 3.25
N GLY A 185 -18.88 -29.27 3.46
CA GLY A 185 -17.90 -28.17 3.30
C GLY A 185 -17.21 -27.68 4.57
N ASN A 186 -17.81 -27.84 5.75
CA ASN A 186 -17.28 -27.35 7.03
C ASN A 186 -16.48 -28.42 7.78
N THR A 187 -15.60 -29.10 7.06
CA THR A 187 -14.67 -30.10 7.59
C THR A 187 -13.25 -29.56 7.63
N TRP A 188 -12.47 -29.89 8.67
CA TRP A 188 -11.04 -29.55 8.72
C TRP A 188 -10.21 -30.30 7.65
N LYS A 189 -10.76 -31.37 7.07
CA LYS A 189 -10.14 -32.17 6.02
C LYS A 189 -10.44 -31.55 4.66
N TYR A 190 -9.68 -30.51 4.26
CA TYR A 190 -9.86 -29.81 2.98
C TYR A 190 -10.04 -30.77 1.79
N TRP A 191 -9.22 -31.83 1.73
CA TRP A 191 -9.26 -32.85 0.67
C TRP A 191 -10.58 -33.64 0.62
N ARG A 192 -11.30 -33.79 1.75
CA ARG A 192 -12.65 -34.38 1.80
C ARG A 192 -13.70 -33.38 1.29
N ALA A 193 -13.57 -32.10 1.64
CA ALA A 193 -14.43 -31.05 1.07
C ALA A 193 -14.26 -30.94 -0.46
N VAL A 194 -13.03 -31.11 -0.97
CA VAL A 194 -12.75 -31.24 -2.41
C VAL A 194 -13.47 -32.44 -3.01
N ALA A 195 -13.35 -33.65 -2.43
CA ALA A 195 -14.08 -34.81 -2.92
C ALA A 195 -15.60 -34.61 -2.89
N ASN A 196 -16.11 -33.89 -1.88
CA ASN A 196 -17.53 -33.56 -1.75
C ASN A 196 -18.05 -32.61 -2.82
N THR A 197 -17.20 -31.81 -3.49
CA THR A 197 -17.64 -30.95 -4.62
C THR A 197 -18.38 -31.73 -5.71
N ARG A 198 -17.95 -32.97 -6.00
CA ARG A 198 -18.62 -33.88 -6.94
C ARG A 198 -20.00 -34.35 -6.44
N ARG A 199 -20.13 -34.64 -5.14
CA ARG A 199 -21.42 -35.03 -4.54
C ARG A 199 -22.42 -33.87 -4.58
N VAL A 200 -21.99 -32.69 -4.11
CA VAL A 200 -22.79 -31.45 -4.15
C VAL A 200 -23.18 -31.08 -5.58
N GLY A 201 -22.24 -31.19 -6.52
CA GLY A 201 -22.50 -31.00 -7.94
C GLY A 201 -23.55 -31.98 -8.47
N SER A 202 -23.51 -33.25 -8.06
CA SER A 202 -24.53 -34.24 -8.42
C SER A 202 -25.90 -33.92 -7.82
N ASP A 203 -25.96 -33.47 -6.56
CA ASP A 203 -27.20 -33.03 -5.89
C ASP A 203 -27.84 -31.84 -6.63
N ILE A 204 -27.02 -30.83 -6.97
CA ILE A 204 -27.44 -29.66 -7.76
C ILE A 204 -27.92 -30.09 -9.15
N VAL A 205 -27.22 -31.00 -9.84
CA VAL A 205 -27.64 -31.55 -11.15
C VAL A 205 -29.00 -32.23 -11.04
N GLY A 206 -29.25 -33.00 -9.98
CA GLY A 206 -30.55 -33.63 -9.71
C GLY A 206 -31.66 -32.59 -9.53
N PHE A 207 -31.44 -31.61 -8.64
CA PHE A 207 -32.36 -30.50 -8.39
C PHE A 207 -32.65 -29.68 -9.65
N MET A 208 -31.63 -29.34 -10.44
CA MET A 208 -31.77 -28.52 -11.65
C MET A 208 -32.44 -29.29 -12.79
N ARG A 209 -32.17 -30.60 -12.99
CA ARG A 209 -32.93 -31.43 -13.95
C ARG A 209 -34.42 -31.46 -13.61
N ARG A 210 -34.76 -31.57 -12.32
CA ARG A 210 -36.15 -31.49 -11.84
C ARG A 210 -36.75 -30.12 -12.15
N MET A 211 -36.04 -29.04 -11.80
CA MET A 211 -36.44 -27.66 -12.08
C MET A 211 -36.76 -27.42 -13.56
N MET A 212 -35.86 -27.82 -14.45
CA MET A 212 -36.03 -27.67 -15.90
C MET A 212 -37.23 -28.46 -16.41
N THR A 213 -37.45 -29.67 -15.89
CA THR A 213 -38.55 -30.56 -16.29
C THR A 213 -39.92 -30.04 -15.86
N GLU A 214 -40.04 -29.50 -14.64
CA GLU A 214 -41.34 -29.08 -14.09
C GLU A 214 -41.69 -27.61 -14.40
N THR A 215 -40.70 -26.74 -14.60
CA THR A 215 -40.93 -25.31 -14.82
C THR A 215 -40.66 -24.84 -16.26
N GLY A 216 -39.95 -25.64 -17.07
CA GLY A 216 -39.55 -25.27 -18.43
C GLY A 216 -38.36 -24.31 -18.53
N VAL A 217 -37.69 -23.97 -17.41
CA VAL A 217 -36.44 -23.20 -17.43
C VAL A 217 -35.37 -23.93 -18.25
N ARG A 218 -34.56 -23.17 -19.00
CA ARG A 218 -33.46 -23.70 -19.82
C ARG A 218 -32.12 -23.37 -19.18
N THR A 219 -31.08 -24.14 -19.49
CA THR A 219 -29.69 -23.81 -19.09
C THR A 219 -29.24 -22.42 -19.58
N LYS A 220 -29.82 -21.95 -20.68
CA LYS A 220 -29.59 -20.63 -21.27
C LYS A 220 -30.21 -19.45 -20.51
N ASP A 221 -30.97 -19.72 -19.45
CA ASP A 221 -31.54 -18.70 -18.55
C ASP A 221 -30.86 -18.73 -17.15
N MET A 222 -29.79 -19.52 -17.00
CA MET A 222 -29.10 -19.76 -15.73
C MET A 222 -27.75 -19.03 -15.63
N HIS A 223 -27.46 -18.48 -14.46
CA HIS A 223 -26.16 -17.90 -14.08
C HIS A 223 -25.69 -18.53 -12.77
N LEU A 224 -24.59 -19.28 -12.80
CA LEU A 224 -23.98 -19.86 -11.60
C LEU A 224 -22.88 -18.93 -11.08
N VAL A 225 -22.86 -18.64 -9.78
CA VAL A 225 -21.86 -17.80 -9.12
C VAL A 225 -21.22 -18.63 -8.01
N GLY A 226 -19.97 -19.03 -8.21
CA GLY A 226 -19.25 -19.94 -7.33
C GLY A 226 -18.03 -19.28 -6.70
N HIS A 227 -17.95 -19.29 -5.37
CA HIS A 227 -16.75 -18.83 -4.64
C HIS A 227 -15.86 -20.01 -4.24
N SER A 228 -14.54 -19.90 -4.45
CA SER A 228 -13.57 -20.92 -4.04
C SER A 228 -13.95 -22.30 -4.62
N LEU A 229 -14.07 -23.35 -3.78
CA LEU A 229 -14.60 -24.67 -4.17
C LEU A 229 -15.95 -24.61 -4.93
N GLY A 230 -16.80 -23.63 -4.65
CA GLY A 230 -18.06 -23.40 -5.34
C GLY A 230 -17.93 -23.11 -6.84
N ALA A 231 -16.79 -22.57 -7.29
CA ALA A 231 -16.50 -22.35 -8.71
C ALA A 231 -16.37 -23.70 -9.48
N HIS A 232 -15.76 -24.70 -8.84
CA HIS A 232 -15.59 -26.04 -9.42
C HIS A 232 -16.89 -26.86 -9.34
N ILE A 233 -17.70 -26.63 -8.30
CA ILE A 233 -19.07 -27.17 -8.24
C ILE A 233 -19.91 -26.63 -9.42
N ALA A 234 -19.83 -25.33 -9.72
CA ALA A 234 -20.55 -24.73 -10.86
C ALA A 234 -20.12 -25.32 -12.22
N SER A 235 -18.82 -25.61 -12.39
CA SER A 235 -18.27 -26.32 -13.55
C SER A 235 -18.88 -27.72 -13.70
N TYR A 236 -18.75 -28.57 -12.68
CA TYR A 236 -19.29 -29.95 -12.65
C TYR A 236 -20.80 -29.98 -12.97
N VAL A 237 -21.56 -29.03 -12.41
CA VAL A 237 -23.00 -28.87 -12.67
C VAL A 237 -23.27 -28.58 -14.15
N SER A 238 -22.54 -27.65 -14.75
CA SER A 238 -22.73 -27.28 -16.15
C SER A 238 -22.26 -28.38 -17.13
N TYR A 239 -21.19 -29.11 -16.79
CA TYR A 239 -20.73 -30.28 -17.53
C TYR A 239 -21.83 -31.36 -17.61
N HIS A 240 -22.52 -31.66 -16.51
CA HIS A 240 -23.57 -32.68 -16.46
C HIS A 240 -24.99 -32.21 -16.84
N LEU A 241 -25.24 -30.91 -16.98
CA LEU A 241 -26.49 -30.34 -17.51
C LEU A 241 -26.40 -29.91 -18.98
N GLY A 242 -25.18 -29.67 -19.48
CA GLY A 242 -24.92 -28.96 -20.72
C GLY A 242 -24.87 -27.43 -20.49
N LYS A 243 -23.94 -26.76 -21.19
CA LYS A 243 -23.53 -25.37 -20.98
C LYS A 243 -24.66 -24.41 -20.52
N VAL A 244 -24.53 -23.87 -19.31
CA VAL A 244 -25.33 -22.73 -18.84
C VAL A 244 -24.95 -21.43 -19.57
N ALA A 245 -25.76 -20.37 -19.43
CA ALA A 245 -25.45 -19.08 -20.06
C ALA A 245 -24.25 -18.36 -19.46
N ARG A 246 -24.03 -18.44 -18.14
CA ARG A 246 -22.89 -17.83 -17.45
C ARG A 246 -22.46 -18.61 -16.22
N ILE A 247 -21.15 -18.75 -16.03
CA ILE A 247 -20.53 -19.04 -14.74
C ILE A 247 -19.66 -17.85 -14.36
N THR A 248 -19.76 -17.38 -13.11
CA THR A 248 -18.80 -16.44 -12.53
C THR A 248 -17.99 -17.14 -11.45
N GLY A 249 -16.67 -17.23 -11.65
CA GLY A 249 -15.72 -17.77 -10.68
C GLY A 249 -15.19 -16.67 -9.77
N LEU A 250 -15.47 -16.76 -8.47
CA LEU A 250 -14.99 -15.81 -7.47
C LEU A 250 -13.82 -16.45 -6.72
N ASP A 251 -12.60 -16.08 -7.11
CA ASP A 251 -11.33 -16.66 -6.65
C ASP A 251 -11.36 -18.21 -6.58
N PRO A 252 -11.46 -18.93 -7.71
CA PRO A 252 -11.56 -20.39 -7.76
C PRO A 252 -10.40 -21.06 -7.02
N ALA A 253 -10.63 -22.20 -6.36
CA ALA A 253 -9.65 -22.78 -5.46
C ALA A 253 -8.44 -23.41 -6.20
N GLN A 254 -7.20 -23.02 -5.87
CA GLN A 254 -6.00 -23.67 -6.41
C GLN A 254 -5.76 -25.10 -5.89
N PRO A 255 -5.78 -25.39 -4.57
CA PRO A 255 -5.32 -26.68 -4.08
C PRO A 255 -6.32 -27.78 -4.46
N CYS A 256 -5.78 -28.88 -5.02
CA CYS A 256 -6.50 -29.99 -5.64
C CYS A 256 -7.21 -29.69 -6.99
N PHE A 257 -7.01 -28.51 -7.61
CA PHE A 257 -7.55 -28.22 -8.96
C PHE A 257 -6.47 -27.90 -9.99
N TRP A 258 -5.20 -28.00 -9.61
CA TRP A 258 -4.06 -27.92 -10.51
C TRP A 258 -3.94 -29.20 -11.36
N THR A 259 -4.73 -29.26 -12.45
CA THR A 259 -4.82 -30.42 -13.34
C THR A 259 -4.96 -29.98 -14.80
N THR A 260 -4.38 -30.78 -15.70
CA THR A 260 -4.50 -30.65 -17.16
C THR A 260 -5.86 -31.12 -17.69
N ASP A 261 -6.61 -31.87 -16.89
CA ASP A 261 -7.98 -32.26 -17.23
C ASP A 261 -8.94 -31.09 -16.98
N SER A 262 -9.57 -30.60 -18.05
CA SER A 262 -10.53 -29.49 -17.98
C SER A 262 -11.89 -29.89 -17.40
N THR A 263 -12.20 -31.19 -17.26
CA THR A 263 -13.47 -31.66 -16.68
C THR A 263 -13.46 -31.68 -15.15
N GLU A 264 -12.28 -31.49 -14.54
CA GLU A 264 -12.07 -31.57 -13.09
C GLU A 264 -11.98 -30.20 -12.40
N ARG A 265 -11.90 -29.11 -13.17
CA ARG A 265 -11.75 -27.72 -12.69
C ARG A 265 -12.63 -26.78 -13.52
N LEU A 266 -12.77 -25.52 -13.08
CA LEU A 266 -13.47 -24.51 -13.90
C LEU A 266 -12.67 -24.24 -15.17
N ASP A 267 -13.34 -24.27 -16.32
CA ASP A 267 -12.76 -24.10 -17.65
C ASP A 267 -13.65 -23.20 -18.53
N PRO A 268 -13.12 -22.46 -19.52
CA PRO A 268 -13.93 -21.61 -20.38
C PRO A 268 -14.99 -22.41 -21.15
N GLN A 269 -14.79 -23.72 -21.34
CA GLN A 269 -15.75 -24.59 -22.02
C GLN A 269 -17.05 -24.83 -21.23
N ASP A 270 -17.10 -24.59 -19.92
CA ASP A 270 -18.23 -25.00 -19.09
C ASP A 270 -19.54 -24.23 -19.39
N ALA A 271 -19.48 -23.01 -19.89
CA ALA A 271 -20.64 -22.17 -20.15
C ALA A 271 -20.53 -21.39 -21.46
N ASP A 272 -21.59 -20.68 -21.85
CA ASP A 272 -21.54 -19.73 -22.98
C ASP A 272 -20.76 -18.46 -22.63
N PHE A 273 -20.52 -18.20 -21.35
CA PHE A 273 -19.56 -17.23 -20.82
C PHE A 273 -19.04 -17.69 -19.46
N VAL A 274 -17.74 -17.54 -19.23
CA VAL A 274 -17.10 -17.79 -17.94
C VAL A 274 -16.28 -16.55 -17.62
N ASP A 275 -16.59 -15.87 -16.53
CA ASP A 275 -15.83 -14.70 -16.07
C ASP A 275 -15.29 -14.94 -14.66
N ILE A 276 -14.02 -14.60 -14.43
CA ILE A 276 -13.32 -14.96 -13.19
C ILE A 276 -12.72 -13.72 -12.55
N ILE A 277 -12.84 -13.62 -11.22
CA ILE A 277 -12.28 -12.54 -10.41
C ILE A 277 -11.22 -13.13 -9.48
N HIS A 278 -9.97 -12.93 -9.84
CA HIS A 278 -8.78 -13.41 -9.14
C HIS A 278 -8.36 -12.37 -8.09
N THR A 279 -8.28 -12.77 -6.82
CA THR A 279 -7.97 -11.88 -5.69
C THR A 279 -6.95 -12.45 -4.70
N ASN A 280 -6.74 -13.76 -4.66
CA ASN A 280 -5.65 -14.42 -3.92
C ASN A 280 -4.91 -15.49 -4.76
N GLY A 281 -4.73 -15.21 -6.06
CA GLY A 281 -3.95 -15.98 -7.04
C GLY A 281 -2.44 -15.96 -6.80
N ARG A 282 -2.00 -16.40 -5.62
CA ARG A 282 -0.59 -16.69 -5.29
C ARG A 282 -0.34 -18.19 -5.39
N LEU A 283 0.92 -18.62 -5.47
CA LEU A 283 1.26 -20.03 -5.32
C LEU A 283 0.94 -20.55 -3.90
N LEU A 284 0.56 -21.83 -3.79
CA LEU A 284 0.30 -22.53 -2.52
C LEU A 284 1.43 -22.37 -1.48
N SER A 285 2.70 -22.38 -1.94
CA SER A 285 3.90 -22.13 -1.13
C SER A 285 3.89 -20.79 -0.39
N ARG A 286 3.13 -19.82 -0.91
CA ARG A 286 2.99 -18.44 -0.41
C ARG A 286 1.61 -18.17 0.21
N ILE A 287 0.84 -19.23 0.48
CA ILE A 287 -0.56 -19.19 0.95
C ILE A 287 -1.44 -18.36 0.01
N GLY A 288 -1.46 -18.75 -1.27
CA GLY A 288 -2.56 -18.44 -2.16
C GLY A 288 -3.65 -19.50 -2.09
N PHE A 289 -4.91 -19.08 -2.18
CA PHE A 289 -6.07 -19.95 -2.29
C PHE A 289 -6.75 -19.84 -3.66
N GLY A 290 -6.57 -18.73 -4.37
CA GLY A 290 -7.07 -18.54 -5.73
C GLY A 290 -6.18 -19.21 -6.79
N PHE A 291 -6.78 -19.70 -7.86
CA PHE A 291 -6.08 -20.15 -9.05
C PHE A 291 -5.34 -18.94 -9.69
N PRO A 292 -4.04 -19.02 -10.00
CA PRO A 292 -3.30 -17.86 -10.53
C PRO A 292 -3.48 -17.67 -12.04
N ASP A 293 -3.56 -18.77 -12.79
CA ASP A 293 -3.59 -18.76 -14.25
C ASP A 293 -4.99 -18.40 -14.79
N PRO A 294 -5.09 -17.74 -15.96
CA PRO A 294 -6.37 -17.40 -16.56
C PRO A 294 -7.11 -18.67 -17.01
N ASN A 295 -8.32 -18.87 -16.51
CA ASN A 295 -9.14 -20.05 -16.79
C ASN A 295 -10.61 -19.72 -17.14
N GLY A 296 -10.89 -18.47 -17.49
CA GLY A 296 -12.18 -17.99 -17.99
C GLY A 296 -12.18 -17.65 -19.48
N HIS A 297 -13.34 -17.21 -19.99
CA HIS A 297 -13.39 -16.40 -21.20
C HIS A 297 -12.82 -14.99 -20.94
N ALA A 298 -12.99 -14.50 -19.71
CA ALA A 298 -12.42 -13.25 -19.21
C ALA A 298 -11.95 -13.42 -17.77
N ASP A 299 -10.76 -12.91 -17.47
CA ASP A 299 -10.09 -13.09 -16.18
C ASP A 299 -9.67 -11.73 -15.64
N PHE A 300 -10.22 -11.32 -14.51
CA PHE A 300 -10.01 -10.01 -13.90
C PHE A 300 -9.13 -10.13 -12.68
N TYR A 301 -8.09 -9.29 -12.61
CA TYR A 301 -7.09 -9.30 -11.56
C TYR A 301 -7.07 -7.96 -10.78
N PRO A 302 -8.05 -7.71 -9.89
CA PRO A 302 -7.99 -6.65 -8.88
C PRO A 302 -6.63 -6.53 -8.20
N ASN A 303 -5.97 -5.40 -8.42
CA ASN A 303 -4.66 -5.05 -7.84
C ASN A 303 -3.57 -6.11 -8.13
N GLY A 304 -3.61 -6.72 -9.32
CA GLY A 304 -2.73 -7.82 -9.72
C GLY A 304 -3.16 -9.20 -9.20
N GLY A 305 -4.31 -9.30 -8.53
CA GLY A 305 -5.00 -10.54 -8.18
C GLY A 305 -4.37 -11.40 -7.07
N MET A 306 -3.28 -10.95 -6.43
CA MET A 306 -2.53 -11.76 -5.44
C MET A 306 -2.84 -11.43 -3.98
N LYS A 307 -2.97 -10.13 -3.67
CA LYS A 307 -3.26 -9.58 -2.34
C LYS A 307 -4.04 -8.29 -2.52
N GLN A 308 -5.07 -8.11 -1.70
CA GLN A 308 -5.97 -6.97 -1.85
C GLN A 308 -5.66 -5.86 -0.83
N PRO A 309 -5.86 -4.58 -1.19
CA PRO A 309 -5.87 -3.47 -0.24
C PRO A 309 -6.83 -3.74 0.92
N GLY A 310 -6.53 -3.25 2.12
CA GLY A 310 -7.27 -3.58 3.35
C GLY A 310 -6.87 -4.90 4.02
N CYS A 311 -6.28 -5.86 3.30
CA CYS A 311 -5.90 -7.16 3.87
C CYS A 311 -4.50 -7.14 4.50
N TYR A 312 -4.37 -6.50 5.66
CA TYR A 312 -3.12 -6.38 6.43
C TYR A 312 -2.89 -7.57 7.39
N ASN A 313 -1.67 -7.67 7.96
CA ASN A 313 -1.26 -8.76 8.86
C ASN A 313 -1.68 -8.49 10.33
N GLU A 314 -2.92 -8.05 10.57
CA GLU A 314 -3.36 -7.65 11.91
C GLU A 314 -3.81 -8.83 12.77
N THR A 315 -3.12 -9.05 13.89
CA THR A 315 -3.68 -9.78 15.04
C THR A 315 -3.24 -9.13 16.36
N THR A 316 -4.22 -8.57 17.10
CA THR A 316 -4.07 -8.15 18.50
C THR A 316 -4.42 -9.26 19.49
N SER A 317 -4.88 -10.41 19.00
CA SER A 317 -5.24 -11.57 19.82
C SER A 317 -4.01 -12.32 20.33
N ILE A 318 -3.91 -12.52 21.64
CA ILE A 318 -2.86 -13.32 22.30
C ILE A 318 -2.76 -14.74 21.70
N TRP A 319 -3.86 -15.29 21.21
CA TRP A 319 -3.91 -16.64 20.60
C TRP A 319 -3.15 -16.74 19.27
N SER A 320 -2.94 -15.65 18.52
CA SER A 320 -2.21 -15.71 17.24
C SER A 320 -0.72 -15.99 17.44
N ARG A 321 -0.15 -15.60 18.59
CA ARG A 321 1.25 -15.87 18.98
C ARG A 321 1.52 -17.34 19.31
N LEU A 322 0.49 -18.15 19.57
CA LEU A 322 0.63 -19.58 19.87
C LEU A 322 0.59 -20.47 18.63
N ILE A 323 0.26 -19.93 17.45
CA ILE A 323 0.13 -20.66 16.20
C ILE A 323 0.99 -19.96 15.12
N PRO A 324 2.16 -20.49 14.73
CA PRO A 324 2.86 -19.99 13.55
C PRO A 324 1.97 -20.08 12.31
N PHE A 325 2.21 -19.24 11.31
CA PHE A 325 1.38 -19.02 10.10
C PHE A 325 0.07 -18.23 10.27
N SER A 326 -0.39 -17.95 11.50
CA SER A 326 -1.69 -17.30 11.77
C SER A 326 -1.97 -16.00 10.99
N SER A 327 -1.05 -15.03 11.00
CA SER A 327 -1.27 -13.71 10.36
C SER A 327 -1.24 -13.73 8.84
N ARG A 328 -0.38 -14.56 8.22
CA ARG A 328 -0.35 -14.75 6.76
C ARG A 328 -1.61 -15.47 6.28
N LEU A 329 -2.09 -16.45 7.03
CA LEU A 329 -3.35 -17.15 6.78
C LEU A 329 -4.55 -16.19 6.81
N GLN A 330 -4.63 -15.29 7.80
CA GLN A 330 -5.71 -14.30 7.88
C GLN A 330 -5.70 -13.31 6.71
N GLN A 331 -4.52 -12.87 6.25
CA GLN A 331 -4.39 -12.04 5.03
C GLN A 331 -4.85 -12.79 3.77
N ALA A 332 -4.54 -14.07 3.65
CA ALA A 332 -4.98 -14.91 2.53
C ALA A 332 -6.51 -15.06 2.54
N ILE A 333 -7.11 -15.39 3.69
CA ILE A 333 -8.58 -15.48 3.86
C ILE A 333 -9.27 -14.15 3.49
N CYS A 334 -8.73 -13.01 3.95
CA CYS A 334 -9.24 -11.69 3.59
C CYS A 334 -9.16 -11.43 2.07
N SER A 335 -8.02 -11.74 1.46
CA SER A 335 -7.81 -11.52 0.02
C SER A 335 -8.74 -12.42 -0.81
N HIS A 336 -8.84 -13.70 -0.44
CA HIS A 336 -9.71 -14.71 -1.05
C HIS A 336 -11.21 -14.36 -0.92
N GLY A 337 -11.59 -13.69 0.18
CA GLY A 337 -12.95 -13.17 0.37
C GLY A 337 -13.27 -11.91 -0.44
N ARG A 338 -12.26 -11.17 -0.91
CA ARG A 338 -12.49 -9.90 -1.62
C ARG A 338 -13.24 -10.09 -2.94
N ALA A 339 -13.05 -11.21 -3.66
CA ALA A 339 -13.75 -11.45 -4.94
C ALA A 339 -15.28 -11.37 -4.82
N TYR A 340 -15.88 -11.94 -3.76
CA TYR A 340 -17.33 -11.85 -3.57
C TYR A 340 -17.80 -10.46 -3.17
N LEU A 341 -16.97 -9.66 -2.49
CA LEU A 341 -17.30 -8.27 -2.15
C LEU A 341 -17.34 -7.40 -3.41
N LEU A 342 -16.28 -7.47 -4.24
CA LEU A 342 -16.19 -6.72 -5.49
C LEU A 342 -17.31 -7.10 -6.47
N PHE A 343 -17.64 -8.39 -6.57
CA PHE A 343 -18.77 -8.83 -7.39
C PHE A 343 -20.12 -8.32 -6.84
N THR A 344 -20.32 -8.38 -5.51
CA THR A 344 -21.55 -7.90 -4.87
C THR A 344 -21.76 -6.41 -5.09
N GLU A 345 -20.71 -5.59 -4.93
CA GLU A 345 -20.78 -4.15 -5.22
C GLU A 345 -21.13 -3.87 -6.68
N SER A 346 -20.59 -4.65 -7.63
CA SER A 346 -20.84 -4.46 -9.07
C SER A 346 -22.33 -4.57 -9.47
N LEU A 347 -23.17 -5.19 -8.63
CA LEU A 347 -24.62 -5.30 -8.82
C LEU A 347 -25.38 -4.03 -8.41
N ILE A 348 -24.88 -3.30 -7.41
CA ILE A 348 -25.61 -2.23 -6.71
C ILE A 348 -25.02 -0.83 -6.95
N ASN A 349 -23.70 -0.70 -7.10
CA ASN A 349 -23.07 0.60 -7.22
C ASN A 349 -23.32 1.24 -8.60
N ARG A 350 -23.68 2.54 -8.59
CA ARG A 350 -24.01 3.34 -9.77
C ARG A 350 -23.15 4.59 -9.91
N ASN A 351 -22.32 4.90 -8.91
CA ASN A 351 -21.48 6.09 -8.88
C ASN A 351 -20.10 5.80 -9.50
N CYS A 352 -19.58 4.59 -9.29
CA CYS A 352 -18.33 4.11 -9.88
C CYS A 352 -18.51 2.78 -10.64
N THR A 353 -17.44 2.33 -11.29
CA THR A 353 -17.42 1.13 -12.15
C THR A 353 -16.08 0.40 -12.00
N PHE A 354 -16.09 -0.93 -11.95
CA PHE A 354 -14.85 -1.71 -11.95
C PHE A 354 -14.24 -1.83 -13.34
N ARG A 355 -13.68 -0.72 -13.84
CA ARG A 355 -13.04 -0.68 -15.16
C ARG A 355 -11.79 -1.54 -15.18
N GLY A 356 -11.82 -2.60 -15.97
CA GLY A 356 -10.68 -3.44 -16.29
C GLY A 356 -9.98 -2.97 -17.55
N HIS A 357 -8.66 -2.85 -17.47
CA HIS A 357 -7.77 -2.53 -18.57
C HIS A 357 -7.12 -3.83 -19.07
N ARG A 358 -7.15 -4.10 -20.38
CA ARG A 358 -6.68 -5.38 -20.92
C ARG A 358 -5.18 -5.56 -20.66
N TRP A 359 -4.83 -6.69 -20.06
CA TRP A 359 -3.51 -7.00 -19.53
C TRP A 359 -2.95 -8.28 -20.17
N ASP A 360 -1.62 -8.36 -20.27
CA ASP A 360 -0.88 -9.53 -20.77
C ASP A 360 -0.30 -10.39 -19.63
N LEU A 361 -0.71 -10.11 -18.39
CA LEU A 361 -0.21 -10.68 -17.13
C LEU A 361 1.25 -10.30 -16.78
N THR A 362 1.95 -9.49 -17.57
CA THR A 362 3.34 -9.09 -17.29
C THR A 362 3.44 -7.84 -16.40
N TYR A 363 4.54 -7.70 -15.66
CA TYR A 363 4.80 -6.52 -14.83
C TYR A 363 4.90 -5.23 -15.66
N GLU A 364 5.64 -5.25 -16.77
CA GLU A 364 5.73 -4.12 -17.71
C GLU A 364 4.35 -3.78 -18.30
N GLY A 365 3.57 -4.82 -18.58
CA GLY A 365 2.20 -4.73 -19.06
C GLY A 365 1.23 -4.02 -18.12
N VAL A 366 1.47 -3.96 -16.80
CA VAL A 366 0.57 -3.22 -15.87
C VAL A 366 0.56 -1.72 -16.21
N ASN A 367 1.75 -1.13 -16.36
CA ASN A 367 1.95 0.28 -16.73
C ASN A 367 1.37 0.57 -18.14
N ALA A 368 1.55 -0.37 -19.08
CA ALA A 368 0.96 -0.27 -20.42
C ALA A 368 -0.58 -0.39 -20.40
N SER A 369 -1.15 -1.24 -19.53
CA SER A 369 -2.60 -1.45 -19.38
C SER A 369 -3.26 -0.20 -18.81
N LEU A 370 -2.74 0.36 -17.71
CA LEU A 370 -3.26 1.57 -17.09
C LEU A 370 -3.24 2.77 -18.06
N LYS A 371 -2.15 2.92 -18.82
CA LYS A 371 -2.00 3.96 -19.85
C LYS A 371 -2.75 3.66 -21.16
N ALA A 372 -3.30 2.47 -21.36
CA ALA A 372 -4.08 2.13 -22.54
C ALA A 372 -5.46 2.79 -22.47
N ALA A 373 -5.64 3.86 -23.26
CA ALA A 373 -6.93 4.52 -23.40
C ALA A 373 -8.01 3.56 -23.92
N CYS A 374 -9.21 3.65 -23.34
CA CYS A 374 -10.36 2.79 -23.67
C CYS A 374 -11.02 3.08 -25.04
N ASP A 375 -10.32 3.78 -25.93
CA ASP A 375 -10.81 4.28 -27.22
C ASP A 375 -10.94 3.16 -28.28
N ARG A 376 -10.26 2.04 -28.07
CA ARG A 376 -10.33 0.87 -28.96
C ARG A 376 -11.34 -0.14 -28.42
N VAL A 377 -12.23 -0.63 -29.28
CA VAL A 377 -13.16 -1.73 -28.95
C VAL A 377 -12.34 -2.94 -28.48
N GLY A 378 -12.50 -3.33 -27.21
CA GLY A 378 -11.78 -4.46 -26.60
C GLY A 378 -10.46 -4.10 -25.91
N SER A 379 -10.15 -2.82 -25.70
CA SER A 379 -9.04 -2.39 -24.82
C SER A 379 -9.43 -2.35 -23.34
N CYS A 380 -10.69 -2.03 -23.04
CA CYS A 380 -11.25 -2.04 -21.69
C CYS A 380 -12.56 -2.83 -21.66
N SER A 381 -12.85 -3.41 -20.49
CA SER A 381 -14.13 -4.07 -20.14
C SER A 381 -14.50 -3.70 -18.70
N GLU A 382 -15.65 -4.11 -18.21
CA GLU A 382 -16.00 -3.95 -16.78
C GLU A 382 -16.03 -5.31 -16.07
N MET A 383 -15.44 -5.38 -14.88
CA MET A 383 -15.46 -6.55 -14.01
C MET A 383 -16.82 -6.69 -13.31
N GLY A 384 -17.21 -7.92 -12.98
CA GLY A 384 -18.44 -8.20 -12.23
C GLY A 384 -19.64 -8.33 -13.16
N ILE A 385 -20.83 -7.91 -12.72
CA ILE A 385 -22.08 -8.25 -13.44
C ILE A 385 -22.08 -7.77 -14.91
N ARG A 386 -21.41 -6.65 -15.23
CA ARG A 386 -21.33 -6.07 -16.58
C ARG A 386 -20.26 -6.68 -17.51
N ALA A 387 -19.49 -7.69 -17.07
CA ALA A 387 -18.49 -8.37 -17.90
C ALA A 387 -19.05 -9.02 -19.18
N VAL A 388 -20.36 -9.28 -19.24
CA VAL A 388 -21.08 -9.72 -20.45
C VAL A 388 -21.13 -8.68 -21.58
N GLY A 389 -20.74 -7.43 -21.31
CA GLY A 389 -20.84 -6.29 -22.22
C GLY A 389 -22.15 -5.53 -22.06
N GLU A 390 -22.09 -4.20 -21.95
CA GLU A 390 -23.26 -3.33 -21.87
C GLU A 390 -23.00 -1.96 -22.52
N GLY A 391 -24.01 -1.41 -23.19
CA GLY A 391 -23.96 -0.08 -23.82
C GLY A 391 -22.93 0.01 -24.95
N ARG A 392 -21.76 0.59 -24.65
CA ARG A 392 -20.62 0.74 -25.58
C ARG A 392 -19.43 -0.16 -25.27
N LEU A 393 -19.40 -0.81 -24.11
CA LEU A 393 -18.33 -1.74 -23.76
C LEU A 393 -18.63 -3.11 -24.37
N PRO A 394 -17.67 -3.75 -25.07
CA PRO A 394 -17.85 -5.09 -25.56
C PRO A 394 -17.88 -6.09 -24.40
N ARG A 395 -18.30 -7.31 -24.70
CA ARG A 395 -18.13 -8.46 -23.79
C ARG A 395 -16.65 -8.69 -23.53
N ALA A 396 -16.29 -8.91 -22.26
CA ALA A 396 -14.91 -9.12 -21.86
C ALA A 396 -14.33 -10.40 -22.49
N THR A 397 -13.08 -10.31 -22.93
CA THR A 397 -12.29 -11.44 -23.44
C THR A 397 -10.82 -11.32 -23.05
N GLY A 398 -10.24 -12.40 -22.53
CA GLY A 398 -8.85 -12.45 -22.01
C GLY A 398 -8.67 -11.79 -20.64
N ALA A 399 -7.41 -11.55 -20.26
CA ALA A 399 -7.05 -11.00 -18.95
C ALA A 399 -7.20 -9.47 -18.87
N TYR A 400 -7.59 -8.96 -17.69
CA TYR A 400 -7.73 -7.55 -17.37
C TYR A 400 -7.14 -7.23 -15.99
N PHE A 401 -6.32 -6.19 -15.92
CA PHE A 401 -5.93 -5.56 -14.66
C PHE A 401 -7.05 -4.62 -14.20
N VAL A 402 -7.38 -4.62 -12.91
CA VAL A 402 -8.45 -3.78 -12.32
C VAL A 402 -7.89 -3.08 -11.08
N LEU A 403 -8.18 -1.79 -10.90
CA LEU A 403 -7.86 -1.07 -9.66
C LEU A 403 -9.07 -1.06 -8.72
N THR A 404 -8.85 -1.35 -7.43
CA THR A 404 -9.86 -1.24 -6.37
C THR A 404 -9.26 -0.70 -5.08
N THR A 405 -10.08 -0.10 -4.21
CA THR A 405 -9.64 0.51 -2.93
C THR A 405 -9.62 -0.51 -1.77
N ASP A 406 -9.27 -0.07 -0.56
CA ASP A 406 -9.24 -0.89 0.66
C ASP A 406 -10.60 -1.06 1.36
N LYS A 407 -11.57 -0.17 1.08
CA LYS A 407 -12.85 -0.01 1.77
C LYS A 407 -13.99 0.18 0.76
N ASP A 408 -15.21 -0.12 1.19
CA ASP A 408 -16.42 0.14 0.40
C ASP A 408 -16.69 1.66 0.29
N PRO A 409 -17.06 2.20 -0.89
CA PRO A 409 -17.12 1.52 -2.21
C PRO A 409 -15.73 1.17 -2.74
N TYR A 410 -15.54 -0.07 -3.18
CA TYR A 410 -14.27 -0.57 -3.67
C TYR A 410 -13.95 -0.11 -5.11
N CYS A 411 -14.93 0.34 -5.90
CA CYS A 411 -14.64 0.93 -7.20
C CYS A 411 -14.12 2.39 -7.09
N PRO A 412 -13.15 2.80 -7.92
CA PRO A 412 -12.65 4.18 -7.92
C PRO A 412 -13.64 5.14 -8.59
N ASP A 413 -13.80 6.33 -8.03
CA ASP A 413 -14.86 7.28 -8.40
C ASP A 413 -14.77 7.79 -9.84
N LEU A 414 -15.90 7.80 -10.57
CA LEU A 414 -15.96 8.31 -11.95
C LEU A 414 -15.75 9.82 -12.07
N LEU A 415 -15.73 10.54 -10.94
CA LEU A 415 -15.39 11.97 -10.84
C LEU A 415 -13.93 12.22 -10.42
N SER A 416 -13.11 11.19 -10.22
CA SER A 416 -11.65 11.32 -10.09
C SER A 416 -10.82 10.85 -11.32
N PRO A 417 -11.19 11.15 -12.59
CA PRO A 417 -10.28 10.98 -13.74
C PRO A 417 -9.28 12.16 -13.89
N LEU A 418 -9.15 13.00 -12.85
CA LEU A 418 -7.90 13.67 -12.49
C LEU A 418 -7.02 12.78 -11.57
N ASP A 419 -7.24 11.47 -11.66
CA ASP A 419 -6.26 10.46 -12.04
C ASP A 419 -5.07 10.28 -11.07
N TYR A 420 -4.95 9.04 -10.57
CA TYR A 420 -3.84 8.60 -9.74
C TYR A 420 -2.52 8.66 -10.51
N ASP A 421 -2.52 8.31 -11.80
CA ASP A 421 -1.33 8.42 -12.65
C ASP A 421 -0.99 9.90 -12.92
N PHE A 422 -1.94 10.79 -13.22
CA PHE A 422 -1.68 12.23 -13.36
C PHE A 422 -1.23 12.89 -12.06
N ARG A 423 -1.77 12.52 -10.89
CA ARG A 423 -1.30 13.03 -9.58
C ARG A 423 0.07 12.47 -9.20
N TRP A 424 0.35 11.21 -9.52
CA TRP A 424 1.68 10.60 -9.35
C TRP A 424 2.70 11.23 -10.31
N TYR A 425 2.35 11.39 -11.59
CA TYR A 425 3.13 12.06 -12.63
C TYR A 425 3.39 13.53 -12.29
N LEU A 426 2.38 14.29 -11.85
CA LEU A 426 2.56 15.65 -11.30
C LEU A 426 3.54 15.61 -10.13
N THR A 427 3.45 14.63 -9.23
CA THR A 427 4.32 14.57 -8.04
C THR A 427 5.76 14.22 -8.39
N ASP A 428 5.99 13.21 -9.23
CA ASP A 428 7.34 12.80 -9.64
C ASP A 428 7.98 13.83 -10.58
N THR A 429 7.18 14.45 -11.45
CA THR A 429 7.63 15.50 -12.39
C THR A 429 7.86 16.84 -11.70
N LEU A 430 7.09 17.22 -10.66
CA LEU A 430 7.22 18.52 -9.98
C LEU A 430 8.02 18.47 -8.66
N PHE A 431 8.15 17.31 -8.01
CA PHE A 431 8.92 17.17 -6.77
C PHE A 431 10.12 16.20 -6.91
N GLY A 432 10.42 15.75 -8.13
CA GLY A 432 11.75 15.29 -8.54
C GLY A 432 12.28 14.06 -7.81
N ARG A 433 11.52 12.95 -7.76
CA ARG A 433 11.99 11.69 -7.14
C ARG A 433 12.74 10.76 -8.11
N GLY A 434 13.08 11.25 -9.31
CA GLY A 434 13.93 10.56 -10.29
C GLY A 434 13.31 9.36 -11.01
N GLN A 435 12.04 9.01 -10.76
CA GLN A 435 11.45 7.76 -11.27
C GLN A 435 10.98 7.87 -12.73
N CYS A 436 10.68 9.07 -13.23
CA CYS A 436 10.43 9.35 -14.65
C CYS A 436 11.72 9.31 -15.48
N SER A 437 12.29 8.11 -15.62
CA SER A 437 13.29 7.83 -16.63
C SER A 437 12.71 8.04 -18.05
N HIS A 438 13.62 8.21 -19.03
CA HIS A 438 13.38 8.79 -20.36
C HIS A 438 12.33 8.12 -21.27
N ALA A 439 11.62 7.08 -20.79
CA ALA A 439 10.64 6.28 -21.52
C ALA A 439 9.22 6.24 -20.90
N THR A 440 9.02 6.74 -19.67
CA THR A 440 7.73 6.57 -18.95
C THR A 440 6.88 7.84 -18.82
N CYS A 441 7.50 9.02 -18.94
CA CYS A 441 6.82 10.32 -18.97
C CYS A 441 6.14 10.57 -20.34
N ILE A 442 4.92 11.13 -20.32
CA ILE A 442 4.13 11.37 -21.54
C ILE A 442 4.83 12.41 -22.43
N SER A 443 5.01 12.10 -23.71
CA SER A 443 5.46 13.09 -24.69
C SER A 443 4.33 14.09 -24.95
N CYS A 444 4.57 15.36 -24.59
CA CYS A 444 3.56 16.39 -24.74
C CYS A 444 3.36 16.70 -26.24
N GLY A 445 2.21 16.27 -26.77
CA GLY A 445 1.93 16.19 -28.21
C GLY A 445 0.93 17.23 -28.72
N SER A 446 0.68 17.21 -30.02
CA SER A 446 -0.13 18.20 -30.77
C SER A 446 -1.63 18.27 -30.42
N SER A 447 -2.08 17.56 -29.37
CA SER A 447 -3.44 17.60 -28.82
C SER A 447 -3.52 18.14 -27.39
N VAL A 448 -2.40 18.41 -26.71
CA VAL A 448 -2.35 18.93 -25.33
C VAL A 448 -1.39 20.12 -25.26
N ALA A 449 -1.84 21.26 -24.73
CA ALA A 449 -1.00 22.44 -24.58
C ALA A 449 0.02 22.25 -23.45
N CYS A 450 1.32 22.35 -23.77
CA CYS A 450 2.42 22.09 -22.84
C CYS A 450 2.77 23.27 -21.92
N ASP A 451 2.25 24.46 -22.21
CA ASP A 451 2.38 25.67 -21.39
C ASP A 451 1.28 25.70 -20.31
N VAL A 452 1.29 24.65 -19.48
CA VAL A 452 0.42 24.52 -18.32
C VAL A 452 0.95 25.41 -17.19
N PRO A 453 0.13 26.22 -16.49
CA PRO A 453 0.59 27.07 -15.40
C PRO A 453 0.89 26.25 -14.13
N TRP A 454 2.05 25.61 -14.09
CA TRP A 454 2.43 24.61 -13.07
C TRP A 454 2.30 25.12 -11.62
N ARG A 455 2.69 26.37 -11.31
CA ARG A 455 2.50 26.96 -9.98
C ARG A 455 1.01 27.02 -9.59
N THR A 456 0.11 27.39 -10.51
CA THR A 456 -1.35 27.40 -10.29
C THR A 456 -1.95 25.98 -10.19
N ILE A 457 -1.23 24.92 -10.57
CA ILE A 457 -1.59 23.54 -10.24
C ILE A 457 -1.10 23.19 -8.83
N ILE A 458 0.14 23.53 -8.48
CA ILE A 458 0.72 23.30 -7.14
C ILE A 458 -0.16 23.97 -6.06
N GLU A 459 -0.54 25.23 -6.27
CA GLU A 459 -1.45 26.02 -5.41
C GLU A 459 -2.90 25.48 -5.34
N ARG A 460 -3.28 24.52 -6.20
CA ARG A 460 -4.58 23.82 -6.17
C ARG A 460 -4.49 22.36 -5.70
N VAL A 461 -3.28 21.84 -5.53
CA VAL A 461 -3.00 20.45 -5.14
C VAL A 461 -2.48 20.35 -3.71
N HIS A 462 -1.81 21.39 -3.20
CA HIS A 462 -1.54 21.54 -1.77
C HIS A 462 -2.84 21.84 -1.02
N LYS A 463 -3.00 21.23 0.16
CA LYS A 463 -4.07 21.59 1.10
C LYS A 463 -3.72 22.92 1.77
N SER A 464 -4.72 23.72 2.12
CA SER A 464 -4.51 24.91 2.95
C SER A 464 -4.15 24.51 4.40
N CYS A 465 -3.52 25.41 5.16
CA CYS A 465 -3.22 25.17 6.57
C CYS A 465 -4.49 24.76 7.38
N GLN A 466 -5.65 25.32 7.04
CA GLN A 466 -6.94 25.02 7.68
C GLN A 466 -7.45 23.60 7.40
N GLU A 467 -7.02 22.98 6.30
CA GLU A 467 -7.32 21.59 5.92
C GLU A 467 -6.25 20.59 6.40
N MET A 468 -5.21 21.09 7.08
CA MET A 468 -4.07 20.30 7.54
C MET A 468 -3.89 20.35 9.07
N VAL A 469 -4.19 21.47 9.72
CA VAL A 469 -3.86 21.71 11.13
C VAL A 469 -5.02 22.40 11.86
N SER A 470 -5.35 21.87 13.04
CA SER A 470 -6.36 22.39 13.95
C SER A 470 -5.93 22.21 15.42
N GLU A 471 -6.76 22.68 16.39
CA GLU A 471 -6.56 22.45 17.84
C GLU A 471 -5.16 22.82 18.40
N CYS A 472 -4.54 23.89 17.89
CA CYS A 472 -3.18 24.27 18.27
C CYS A 472 -3.09 24.84 19.69
N ARG A 473 -2.17 24.29 20.48
CA ARG A 473 -1.88 24.66 21.88
C ARG A 473 -0.38 24.71 22.13
N TYR A 474 0.07 25.70 22.88
CA TYR A 474 1.45 25.81 23.36
C TYR A 474 1.46 25.94 24.88
N ASN A 475 2.08 24.99 25.57
CA ASN A 475 2.03 24.85 27.04
C ASN A 475 0.58 24.95 27.57
N ASP A 476 -0.31 24.14 26.99
CA ASP A 476 -1.77 24.10 27.23
C ASP A 476 -2.57 25.37 26.88
N VAL A 477 -1.94 26.44 26.38
CA VAL A 477 -2.63 27.66 25.92
C VAL A 477 -2.98 27.56 24.43
N GLU A 478 -4.28 27.64 24.09
CA GLU A 478 -4.77 27.64 22.70
C GLU A 478 -4.35 28.90 21.92
N PHE A 479 -4.02 28.73 20.64
CA PHE A 479 -3.71 29.83 19.72
C PHE A 479 -4.20 29.55 18.29
N PRO A 480 -4.41 30.57 17.43
CA PRO A 480 -4.83 30.37 16.04
C PRO A 480 -3.73 29.71 15.21
N CYS A 481 -3.92 28.43 14.83
CA CYS A 481 -2.94 27.62 14.10
C CYS A 481 -2.23 28.40 12.97
N CYS A 482 -2.98 28.84 11.97
CA CYS A 482 -2.45 29.43 10.74
C CYS A 482 -1.95 30.89 10.85
N GLU A 483 -1.91 31.46 12.07
CA GLU A 483 -1.24 32.73 12.35
C GLU A 483 0.26 32.51 12.70
N TYR A 484 0.56 31.36 13.29
CA TYR A 484 1.90 30.98 13.75
C TYR A 484 2.51 29.81 12.97
N PHE A 485 1.70 28.92 12.39
CA PHE A 485 2.09 27.96 11.36
C PHE A 485 2.13 28.70 10.02
N ARG A 486 3.28 29.25 9.65
CA ARG A 486 3.42 30.19 8.53
C ARG A 486 3.99 29.51 7.30
N GLU A 487 3.55 29.96 6.14
CA GLU A 487 4.02 29.43 4.85
C GLU A 487 5.50 29.81 4.60
N VAL A 488 6.26 28.79 4.16
CA VAL A 488 7.65 28.87 3.70
C VAL A 488 7.77 27.95 2.47
N ASP A 489 8.23 28.46 1.33
CA ASP A 489 8.55 27.61 0.18
C ASP A 489 9.72 26.67 0.53
N SER A 490 9.62 25.40 0.11
CA SER A 490 10.63 24.36 0.36
C SER A 490 11.10 23.72 -0.94
N GLU A 491 11.92 22.65 -0.85
CA GLU A 491 12.23 21.83 -2.02
C GLU A 491 11.00 21.11 -2.61
N HIS A 492 9.95 20.91 -1.79
CA HIS A 492 8.67 20.26 -2.12
C HIS A 492 7.50 21.25 -2.26
N GLY A 493 7.77 22.55 -2.51
CA GLY A 493 6.73 23.58 -2.57
C GLY A 493 6.35 24.13 -1.19
N PRO A 494 5.19 24.80 -1.03
CA PRO A 494 4.84 25.48 0.21
C PRO A 494 4.58 24.50 1.36
N CYS A 495 5.25 24.76 2.48
CA CYS A 495 5.15 24.06 3.76
C CYS A 495 4.75 25.04 4.87
N PHE A 496 4.03 24.58 5.89
CA PHE A 496 3.69 25.40 7.05
C PHE A 496 4.67 25.13 8.20
N SER A 497 5.41 26.17 8.63
CA SER A 497 6.41 26.10 9.69
C SER A 497 6.10 27.07 10.82
N PHE A 498 6.19 26.61 12.08
CA PHE A 498 6.00 27.44 13.28
C PHE A 498 7.35 27.71 13.96
N ASN A 499 7.47 28.92 14.54
CA ASN A 499 8.70 29.42 15.18
C ASN A 499 9.91 29.53 14.22
N THR A 500 9.66 29.76 12.93
CA THR A 500 10.70 29.91 11.89
C THR A 500 11.16 31.36 11.72
N LEU A 501 12.43 31.56 11.40
CA LEU A 501 13.02 32.82 10.94
C LEU A 501 12.93 33.01 9.42
N GLN A 502 12.60 31.96 8.65
CA GLN A 502 12.62 31.99 7.18
C GLN A 502 11.33 32.54 6.56
N HIS A 503 10.36 32.94 7.38
CA HIS A 503 9.17 33.65 6.91
C HIS A 503 9.46 35.15 6.72
N LYS A 504 8.95 35.74 5.62
CA LYS A 504 9.25 37.13 5.18
C LYS A 504 8.42 38.22 5.91
N GLY A 505 8.00 37.98 7.15
CA GLY A 505 7.08 38.83 7.92
C GLY A 505 7.56 39.12 9.35
N GLU A 506 6.73 39.79 10.17
CA GLU A 506 7.08 40.08 11.57
C GLU A 506 7.09 38.79 12.42
N ASN A 507 8.28 38.37 12.88
CA ASN A 507 8.47 37.10 13.56
C ASN A 507 8.15 37.17 15.06
N SER A 508 6.89 36.93 15.39
CA SER A 508 6.40 36.66 16.75
C SER A 508 6.77 35.22 17.18
N LEU A 509 8.02 35.04 17.61
CA LEU A 509 8.52 33.75 18.08
C LEU A 509 8.02 33.42 19.50
N PHE A 510 7.86 32.12 19.79
CA PHE A 510 7.59 31.61 21.12
C PHE A 510 8.90 31.40 21.88
N ASP A 511 9.26 32.37 22.71
CA ASP A 511 10.41 32.30 23.61
C ASP A 511 10.22 31.21 24.68
N LEU A 512 11.19 30.32 24.77
CA LEU A 512 11.34 29.39 25.88
C LEU A 512 12.32 29.97 26.91
N ASN A 513 11.99 29.86 28.20
CA ASN A 513 12.86 30.30 29.29
C ASN A 513 12.57 29.55 30.61
N ARG A 514 13.28 29.91 31.68
CA ARG A 514 13.15 29.26 33.01
C ARG A 514 11.79 29.48 33.70
N THR A 515 10.94 30.39 33.21
CA THR A 515 9.59 30.63 33.73
C THR A 515 8.50 29.97 32.89
N THR A 516 8.71 29.77 31.59
CA THR A 516 7.82 28.97 30.73
C THR A 516 8.01 27.47 30.89
N GLY A 517 9.21 27.04 31.28
CA GLY A 517 9.59 25.62 31.26
C GLY A 517 9.88 25.11 29.84
N PRO A 518 10.18 23.80 29.69
CA PRO A 518 10.42 23.18 28.40
C PRO A 518 9.13 23.12 27.59
N GLY A 519 9.18 23.55 26.34
CA GLY A 519 8.00 23.69 25.48
C GLY A 519 7.31 22.37 25.18
N VAL A 520 5.98 22.40 25.26
CA VAL A 520 5.07 21.41 24.69
C VAL A 520 4.18 22.14 23.69
N LEU A 521 4.29 21.78 22.42
CA LEU A 521 3.26 22.10 21.43
C LEU A 521 2.35 20.90 21.26
N MET A 522 1.06 21.15 21.10
CA MET A 522 0.09 20.17 20.65
C MET A 522 -0.71 20.75 19.47
N PHE A 523 -1.01 19.93 18.47
CA PHE A 523 -1.90 20.30 17.37
C PHE A 523 -2.56 19.05 16.77
N ARG A 524 -3.74 19.18 16.19
CA ARG A 524 -4.41 18.08 15.48
C ARG A 524 -4.20 18.17 13.98
N LEU A 525 -3.55 17.15 13.44
CA LEU A 525 -3.26 16.95 12.03
C LEU A 525 -4.48 16.34 11.32
N LEU A 526 -4.96 17.01 10.28
CA LEU A 526 -6.18 16.66 9.51
C LEU A 526 -5.88 15.98 8.14
N SER A 527 -4.61 15.84 7.79
CA SER A 527 -4.13 15.18 6.57
C SER A 527 -2.80 14.50 6.83
N ASP A 528 -2.53 13.34 6.23
CA ASP A 528 -1.23 12.68 6.33
C ASP A 528 -0.10 13.63 5.88
N ALA A 529 0.97 13.73 6.66
CA ALA A 529 2.05 14.69 6.43
C ALA A 529 3.43 14.16 6.86
N GLU A 530 4.49 14.65 6.22
CA GLU A 530 5.85 14.61 6.79
C GLU A 530 5.98 15.78 7.78
N ILE A 531 6.41 15.46 9.00
CA ILE A 531 6.71 16.40 10.08
C ILE A 531 8.20 16.37 10.34
N SER A 532 8.82 17.55 10.47
CA SER A 532 10.24 17.66 10.77
C SER A 532 10.56 18.72 11.82
N ILE A 533 11.61 18.47 12.62
CA ILE A 533 12.04 19.29 13.76
C ILE A 533 13.42 19.89 13.41
N HIS A 534 13.59 21.21 13.50
CA HIS A 534 14.78 21.90 13.00
C HIS A 534 15.05 23.25 13.70
N SER A 535 16.29 23.75 13.64
CA SER A 535 16.66 25.06 14.21
C SER A 535 15.86 26.21 13.58
N PRO A 536 15.70 27.38 14.27
CA PRO A 536 14.78 28.44 13.81
C PRO A 536 15.10 28.98 12.42
N GLU A 537 16.38 29.04 12.07
CA GLU A 537 16.86 29.46 10.76
C GLU A 537 16.75 28.39 9.66
N GLU A 538 16.61 27.12 10.01
CA GLU A 538 16.83 26.01 9.08
C GLU A 538 15.55 25.64 8.30
N LEU A 539 15.72 25.01 7.14
CA LEU A 539 14.65 24.52 6.27
C LEU A 539 14.62 23.00 6.27
N SER A 540 13.41 22.43 6.28
CA SER A 540 13.22 21.01 5.95
C SER A 540 13.59 20.78 4.49
N THR A 541 14.77 20.21 4.29
CA THR A 541 15.29 19.75 3.00
C THR A 541 15.73 18.29 3.13
N GLN A 542 16.09 17.65 2.01
CA GLN A 542 16.61 16.28 1.97
C GLN A 542 17.95 16.12 2.71
N PHE A 543 18.62 17.24 3.04
CA PHE A 543 19.89 17.29 3.76
C PHE A 543 19.73 17.35 5.29
N LEU A 544 18.51 17.53 5.82
CA LEU A 544 18.20 17.47 7.25
C LEU A 544 18.25 15.99 7.76
N ASP A 545 18.81 15.73 8.94
CA ASP A 545 18.93 14.37 9.50
C ASP A 545 17.56 13.68 9.55
N GLY A 546 17.44 12.53 8.89
CA GLY A 546 16.20 11.74 8.85
C GLY A 546 15.67 11.33 10.22
N LYS A 547 16.49 11.32 11.28
CA LYS A 547 16.03 11.10 12.67
C LYS A 547 15.17 12.23 13.24
N LEU A 548 15.15 13.38 12.57
CA LEU A 548 14.33 14.56 12.88
C LEU A 548 13.12 14.68 11.93
N LYS A 549 12.88 13.68 11.08
CA LYS A 549 11.77 13.60 10.12
C LYS A 549 10.92 12.35 10.37
N GLU A 550 9.61 12.48 10.37
CA GLU A 550 8.68 11.36 10.52
C GLU A 550 7.42 11.57 9.69
N ILE A 551 6.80 10.47 9.25
CA ILE A 551 5.52 10.51 8.54
C ILE A 551 4.41 10.15 9.53
N VAL A 552 3.45 11.06 9.68
CA VAL A 552 2.28 10.90 10.54
C VAL A 552 1.05 10.61 9.68
N HIS A 553 0.35 9.52 10.02
CA HIS A 553 -0.78 8.99 9.26
C HIS A 553 -2.08 9.11 10.05
N THR A 554 -2.95 10.01 9.60
CA THR A 554 -4.21 10.43 10.24
C THR A 554 -5.28 9.34 10.34
N PHE A 555 -5.11 8.25 9.59
CA PHE A 555 -5.98 7.08 9.60
C PHE A 555 -5.40 5.86 10.35
N ILE A 556 -4.16 5.95 10.87
CA ILE A 556 -3.46 4.86 11.55
C ILE A 556 -3.19 5.21 13.02
N GLU A 557 -2.82 6.46 13.28
CA GLU A 557 -2.38 6.96 14.59
C GLU A 557 -3.25 8.14 14.98
N ASN A 558 -3.81 8.15 16.19
CA ASN A 558 -4.55 9.31 16.70
C ASN A 558 -3.82 10.06 17.82
N HIS A 559 -2.71 9.51 18.35
CA HIS A 559 -1.75 10.25 19.15
C HIS A 559 -0.31 9.94 18.72
N VAL A 560 0.47 10.98 18.43
CA VAL A 560 1.91 10.88 18.11
C VAL A 560 2.67 11.87 18.99
N SER A 561 3.67 11.38 19.71
CA SER A 561 4.48 12.20 20.62
C SER A 561 5.96 12.15 20.23
N PHE A 562 6.53 13.34 19.99
CA PHE A 562 7.92 13.59 19.69
C PHE A 562 8.61 14.19 20.92
N LEU A 563 9.55 13.44 21.51
CA LEU A 563 10.34 13.91 22.66
C LEU A 563 11.79 14.14 22.22
N PHE A 564 12.23 15.40 22.22
CA PHE A 564 13.56 15.79 21.76
C PHE A 564 14.33 16.61 22.83
N SER A 565 15.65 16.69 22.66
CA SER A 565 16.53 17.59 23.40
C SER A 565 17.37 18.44 22.45
N VAL A 566 17.91 19.52 23.01
CA VAL A 566 18.65 20.56 22.26
C VAL A 566 19.94 20.87 23.01
N VAL A 567 21.06 20.91 22.27
CA VAL A 567 22.35 21.37 22.78
C VAL A 567 22.76 22.59 21.94
N GLU A 568 22.72 23.77 22.56
CA GLU A 568 23.04 25.02 21.85
C GLU A 568 24.53 25.12 21.51
N ILE A 569 24.84 25.74 20.37
CA ILE A 569 26.21 26.08 19.98
C ILE A 569 26.44 27.59 20.18
N VAL A 570 27.41 27.94 21.00
CA VAL A 570 27.77 29.33 21.33
C VAL A 570 29.18 29.62 20.84
N ASN A 571 29.33 30.66 20.03
CA ASN A 571 30.64 31.12 19.55
C ASN A 571 31.18 32.21 20.47
N GLY A 572 32.43 32.08 20.92
CA GLY A 572 33.11 33.15 21.65
C GLY A 572 33.25 34.41 20.79
N GLU A 573 33.18 35.60 21.39
CA GLU A 573 33.12 36.88 20.65
C GLU A 573 34.22 37.05 19.58
N GLN A 574 35.44 36.57 19.84
CA GLN A 574 36.55 36.62 18.88
C GLN A 574 36.25 35.85 17.58
N LEU A 575 35.50 34.74 17.66
CA LEU A 575 35.15 33.91 16.50
C LEU A 575 34.06 34.56 15.61
N LYS A 576 33.38 35.61 16.08
CA LYS A 576 32.47 36.43 15.24
C LYS A 576 33.24 37.33 14.29
N THR A 577 34.46 37.75 14.66
CA THR A 577 35.31 38.66 13.87
C THR A 577 36.31 37.97 12.95
N GLU A 578 36.47 36.65 13.04
CA GLU A 578 37.36 35.89 12.14
C GLU A 578 36.69 35.62 10.77
N PRO A 579 37.46 35.55 9.67
CA PRO A 579 36.94 35.24 8.33
C PRO A 579 36.23 33.89 8.24
N ILE A 580 35.29 33.78 7.31
CA ILE A 580 34.48 32.56 7.07
C ILE A 580 35.38 31.35 6.80
N GLU A 581 36.49 31.56 6.08
CA GLU A 581 37.50 30.55 5.73
C GLU A 581 38.25 30.00 6.96
N VAL A 582 38.34 30.78 8.04
CA VAL A 582 39.01 30.38 9.29
C VAL A 582 38.05 29.59 10.19
N ARG A 583 36.78 30.00 10.26
CA ARG A 583 35.78 29.37 11.15
C ARG A 583 34.93 28.27 10.53
N GLN A 584 34.95 28.13 9.20
CA GLN A 584 34.26 27.07 8.44
C GLN A 584 32.73 26.99 8.73
N CYS A 585 32.11 28.11 9.06
CA CYS A 585 30.67 28.27 9.29
C CYS A 585 30.22 29.69 8.94
N ARG A 586 28.92 29.89 8.70
CA ARG A 586 28.29 31.20 8.44
C ARG A 586 27.26 31.58 9.50
N TYR A 587 27.14 32.86 9.81
CA TYR A 587 26.08 33.43 10.65
C TYR A 587 24.83 33.77 9.83
N LEU A 588 23.68 33.93 10.50
CA LEU A 588 22.36 34.15 9.90
C LEU A 588 22.27 35.32 8.90
N HIS A 589 23.15 36.31 9.02
CA HIS A 589 23.20 37.50 8.15
C HIS A 589 24.21 37.38 6.99
N GLU A 590 24.98 36.30 6.91
CA GLU A 590 26.05 36.09 5.93
C GLU A 590 25.56 35.31 4.70
N VAL A 591 24.40 35.72 4.20
CA VAL A 591 23.80 35.24 2.95
C VAL A 591 24.73 35.59 1.77
N PRO A 592 25.08 34.64 0.89
CA PRO A 592 25.90 34.95 -0.29
C PRO A 592 25.13 35.73 -1.36
N ASP A 593 25.67 36.88 -1.78
CA ASP A 593 25.09 37.74 -2.83
C ASP A 593 25.08 37.10 -4.23
N ASP A 594 25.84 36.02 -4.47
CA ASP A 594 25.99 35.36 -5.78
C ASP A 594 25.04 34.17 -6.00
N LEU A 595 24.10 33.95 -5.08
CA LEU A 595 23.14 32.84 -5.12
C LEU A 595 21.73 33.29 -5.53
N LEU A 596 20.98 32.34 -6.08
CA LEU A 596 19.52 32.44 -6.22
C LEU A 596 18.84 32.22 -4.85
N HIS A 597 19.16 33.08 -3.87
CA HIS A 597 18.74 32.98 -2.47
C HIS A 597 17.64 34.00 -2.14
N THR A 598 16.45 33.51 -1.78
CA THR A 598 15.27 34.33 -1.48
C THR A 598 14.83 34.28 -0.02
N TYR A 599 15.52 33.46 0.79
CA TYR A 599 15.22 33.23 2.19
C TYR A 599 15.77 34.37 3.07
N PRO A 600 15.03 34.83 4.10
CA PRO A 600 15.43 35.95 4.97
C PRO A 600 16.76 35.78 5.70
N VAL A 601 17.15 34.56 6.08
CA VAL A 601 18.38 34.29 6.83
C VAL A 601 19.18 33.14 6.23
N TYR A 602 20.48 33.14 6.48
CA TYR A 602 21.36 32.04 6.10
C TYR A 602 21.08 30.78 6.95
N SER A 603 20.91 29.66 6.26
CA SER A 603 20.98 28.31 6.82
C SER A 603 21.67 27.36 5.83
N TYR A 604 22.03 26.15 6.26
CA TYR A 604 22.63 25.18 5.35
C TYR A 604 21.63 24.72 4.29
N GLY A 605 20.40 24.37 4.69
CA GLY A 605 19.30 24.00 3.79
C GLY A 605 18.92 25.11 2.81
N ALA A 606 18.81 26.36 3.26
CA ALA A 606 18.54 27.52 2.40
C ALA A 606 19.66 27.74 1.36
N CYS A 607 20.92 27.61 1.77
CA CYS A 607 22.06 27.68 0.87
C CYS A 607 22.06 26.53 -0.16
N ARG A 608 21.91 25.28 0.29
CA ARG A 608 21.89 24.09 -0.57
C ARG A 608 20.73 24.16 -1.57
N LEU A 609 19.57 24.66 -1.15
CA LEU A 609 18.39 24.84 -2.02
C LEU A 609 18.60 25.97 -3.04
N ALA A 610 19.32 27.04 -2.68
CA ALA A 610 19.71 28.11 -3.60
C ALA A 610 20.77 27.66 -4.63
N GLU A 611 21.82 26.93 -4.20
CA GLU A 611 22.80 26.33 -5.12
C GLU A 611 22.15 25.31 -6.06
N THR A 612 21.29 24.41 -5.55
CA THR A 612 20.53 23.46 -6.40
C THR A 612 19.68 24.20 -7.45
N THR A 613 19.13 25.36 -7.11
CA THR A 613 18.34 26.19 -8.03
C THR A 613 19.22 26.92 -9.06
N LYS A 614 20.43 27.33 -8.66
CA LYS A 614 21.46 27.93 -9.53
C LYS A 614 22.07 26.90 -10.49
N GLU A 615 22.35 25.67 -10.04
CA GLU A 615 22.70 24.52 -10.87
C GLU A 615 21.63 24.29 -11.95
N PHE A 616 20.36 24.16 -11.55
CA PHE A 616 19.27 23.93 -12.50
C PHE A 616 19.13 25.05 -13.53
N TYR A 617 19.16 26.30 -13.09
CA TYR A 617 19.07 27.46 -13.99
C TYR A 617 20.24 27.52 -14.99
N GLN A 618 21.45 27.15 -14.58
CA GLN A 618 22.61 27.09 -15.49
C GLN A 618 22.53 25.98 -16.54
N GLN A 619 21.88 24.85 -16.23
CA GLN A 619 21.77 23.70 -17.15
C GLN A 619 20.55 23.80 -18.08
N CYS A 620 19.42 24.28 -17.56
CA CYS A 620 18.12 24.23 -18.25
C CYS A 620 17.51 25.61 -18.54
N GLY A 621 18.15 26.71 -18.12
CA GLY A 621 17.76 28.09 -18.46
C GLY A 621 16.50 28.63 -17.76
N CYS A 622 15.96 27.90 -16.79
CA CYS A 622 14.73 28.24 -16.07
C CYS A 622 14.73 27.68 -14.63
N VAL A 623 13.77 28.10 -13.80
CA VAL A 623 13.65 27.76 -12.38
C VAL A 623 12.46 26.83 -12.15
N HIS A 624 12.57 25.91 -11.17
CA HIS A 624 11.52 24.93 -10.93
C HIS A 624 10.26 25.57 -10.31
N PRO A 625 9.02 25.34 -10.82
CA PRO A 625 7.80 26.02 -10.34
C PRO A 625 7.44 25.86 -8.86
N VAL A 626 8.07 24.94 -8.14
CA VAL A 626 7.91 24.77 -6.67
C VAL A 626 8.78 25.73 -5.85
N ARG A 627 9.71 26.45 -6.48
CA ARG A 627 10.56 27.47 -5.83
C ARG A 627 9.80 28.78 -5.66
N ASP A 628 10.36 29.64 -4.81
CA ASP A 628 9.86 30.96 -4.41
C ASP A 628 9.13 31.74 -5.53
N PRO A 629 7.95 32.35 -5.25
CA PRO A 629 7.22 33.21 -6.18
C PRO A 629 8.01 34.34 -6.84
N THR A 630 9.14 34.78 -6.28
CA THR A 630 10.02 35.77 -6.96
C THR A 630 10.56 35.26 -8.30
N TYR A 631 10.59 33.95 -8.53
CA TYR A 631 11.07 33.33 -9.77
C TYR A 631 9.98 33.14 -10.84
N LYS A 632 8.78 33.70 -10.65
CA LYS A 632 7.64 33.52 -11.55
C LYS A 632 7.94 33.74 -13.03
N GLU A 633 8.67 34.81 -13.36
CA GLU A 633 9.03 35.16 -14.75
C GLU A 633 10.16 34.28 -15.33
N LEU A 634 10.77 33.42 -14.52
CA LEU A 634 11.82 32.45 -14.88
C LEU A 634 11.35 31.00 -14.75
N TYR A 635 10.09 30.73 -14.40
CA TYR A 635 9.60 29.37 -14.19
C TYR A 635 9.63 28.53 -15.47
N CYS A 636 10.07 27.28 -15.36
CA CYS A 636 10.09 26.33 -16.45
C CYS A 636 8.68 25.98 -16.96
N ASN A 637 8.51 25.97 -18.29
CA ASN A 637 7.43 25.20 -18.92
C ASN A 637 7.78 23.69 -18.92
N TYR A 638 6.93 22.85 -19.53
CA TYR A 638 7.14 21.40 -19.53
C TYR A 638 8.54 20.95 -19.99
N SER A 639 9.09 21.58 -21.04
CA SER A 639 10.41 21.22 -21.57
C SER A 639 11.54 21.46 -20.56
N GLY A 640 11.49 22.57 -19.83
CA GLY A 640 12.45 22.88 -18.77
C GLY A 640 12.36 21.91 -17.59
N ILE A 641 11.15 21.47 -17.23
CA ILE A 641 10.97 20.46 -16.17
C ILE A 641 11.48 19.08 -16.63
N THR A 642 11.26 18.70 -17.90
CA THR A 642 11.87 17.46 -18.43
C THR A 642 13.39 17.52 -18.46
N CYS A 643 13.99 18.70 -18.66
CA CYS A 643 15.43 18.91 -18.57
C CYS A 643 15.97 18.62 -17.15
N TRP A 644 15.23 18.98 -16.09
CA TRP A 644 15.61 18.66 -14.69
C TRP A 644 15.75 17.16 -14.46
N ASN A 645 14.71 16.40 -14.81
CA ASN A 645 14.67 14.95 -14.55
C ASN A 645 15.73 14.19 -15.37
N VAL A 646 16.08 14.68 -16.56
CA VAL A 646 17.20 14.17 -17.35
C VAL A 646 18.55 14.54 -16.71
N TYR A 647 18.71 15.76 -16.18
CA TYR A 647 19.94 16.21 -15.53
C TYR A 647 20.24 15.43 -14.23
N GLU A 648 19.29 15.35 -13.30
CA GLU A 648 19.47 14.62 -12.04
C GLU A 648 19.65 13.11 -12.30
N GLY A 649 18.90 12.53 -13.25
CA GLY A 649 19.09 11.14 -13.67
C GLY A 649 20.41 10.85 -14.42
N LEU A 650 21.17 11.88 -14.82
CA LEU A 650 22.56 11.77 -15.29
C LEU A 650 23.55 11.97 -14.14
N LYS A 651 23.28 12.92 -13.22
CA LYS A 651 24.06 13.22 -12.01
C LYS A 651 24.20 11.98 -11.10
N GLU A 652 23.09 11.27 -10.89
CA GLU A 652 23.04 9.98 -10.19
C GLU A 652 23.90 8.91 -10.89
N LYS A 653 23.69 8.68 -12.20
CA LYS A 653 24.40 7.66 -12.99
C LYS A 653 25.90 7.90 -13.16
N LEU A 654 26.34 9.16 -13.10
CA LEU A 654 27.74 9.54 -13.18
C LEU A 654 28.46 9.48 -11.82
N GLY A 655 27.75 9.17 -10.72
CA GLY A 655 28.30 9.18 -9.37
C GLY A 655 28.83 10.57 -8.99
N ALA A 656 28.09 11.62 -9.34
CA ALA A 656 28.59 13.00 -9.44
C ALA A 656 28.85 13.72 -8.09
N ASP A 657 28.99 12.98 -6.99
CA ASP A 657 29.37 13.42 -5.63
C ASP A 657 30.82 13.96 -5.53
N LYS A 658 31.42 14.29 -6.69
CA LYS A 658 32.80 14.76 -6.87
C LYS A 658 32.95 15.92 -7.86
N ILE A 659 31.83 16.46 -8.38
CA ILE A 659 31.86 17.48 -9.45
C ILE A 659 31.35 18.85 -8.95
N THR A 660 30.41 18.88 -8.01
CA THR A 660 29.92 20.11 -7.40
C THR A 660 30.83 20.53 -6.25
N LYS A 661 31.44 21.71 -6.37
CA LYS A 661 32.21 22.33 -5.29
C LYS A 661 31.21 22.98 -4.32
N ASP A 662 30.89 22.29 -3.22
CA ASP A 662 29.94 22.82 -2.24
C ASP A 662 30.49 24.11 -1.61
N ASN A 663 29.79 25.23 -1.82
CA ASN A 663 30.11 26.53 -1.22
C ASN A 663 29.28 26.78 0.05
N CYS A 664 28.35 25.88 0.39
CA CYS A 664 27.53 25.96 1.58
C CYS A 664 28.29 25.43 2.81
N LEU A 665 28.31 26.22 3.87
CA LEU A 665 28.93 25.89 5.14
C LEU A 665 27.83 25.72 6.19
N PRO A 666 28.04 24.94 7.26
CA PRO A 666 27.08 24.84 8.35
C PRO A 666 26.82 26.20 9.00
N SER A 667 25.67 26.35 9.64
CA SER A 667 25.39 27.52 10.49
C SER A 667 26.39 27.56 11.66
N CYS A 668 26.83 28.75 12.03
CA CYS A 668 27.64 28.94 13.23
C CYS A 668 26.80 28.78 14.50
N VAL A 669 25.48 29.00 14.45
CA VAL A 669 24.58 29.14 15.62
C VAL A 669 23.49 28.08 15.73
N GLU A 670 23.35 27.24 14.70
CA GLU A 670 22.46 26.08 14.70
C GLU A 670 22.68 25.19 15.93
N SER A 671 21.59 24.75 16.55
CA SER A 671 21.64 23.92 17.74
C SER A 671 21.53 22.44 17.39
N GLU A 672 22.28 21.60 18.10
CA GLU A 672 22.24 20.15 17.88
C GLU A 672 20.96 19.57 18.48
N LEU A 673 20.06 19.09 17.62
CA LEU A 673 18.78 18.47 17.99
C LEU A 673 18.93 16.95 18.10
N LYS A 674 18.36 16.36 19.16
CA LYS A 674 18.41 14.91 19.41
C LYS A 674 17.05 14.36 19.82
N THR A 675 16.48 13.53 18.96
CA THR A 675 15.29 12.71 19.27
C THR A 675 15.64 11.74 20.41
N ILE A 676 15.00 11.91 21.57
CA ILE A 676 15.16 11.04 22.75
C ILE A 676 14.18 9.89 22.70
N HIS A 677 12.92 10.19 22.38
CA HIS A 677 11.87 9.20 22.25
C HIS A 677 10.87 9.66 21.20
N TYR A 678 10.28 8.69 20.52
CA TYR A 678 9.20 8.88 19.58
C TYR A 678 8.19 7.78 19.84
N SER A 679 6.90 8.12 19.93
CA SER A 679 5.86 7.12 20.10
C SER A 679 4.61 7.44 19.27
N LYS A 680 4.27 6.46 18.42
CA LYS A 680 3.01 6.35 17.69
C LYS A 680 2.03 5.55 18.57
N ARG A 681 0.83 6.06 18.84
CA ARG A 681 -0.18 5.40 19.68
C ARG A 681 -1.60 5.54 19.12
N TRP A 682 -2.45 4.62 19.55
CA TRP A 682 -3.89 4.69 19.37
C TRP A 682 -4.57 4.75 20.74
N GLU A 683 -5.10 5.92 21.10
CA GLU A 683 -5.80 6.17 22.35
C GLU A 683 -7.31 6.20 22.08
N LYS A 684 -8.15 5.85 23.06
CA LYS A 684 -9.60 5.64 22.83
C LYS A 684 -10.39 6.95 22.93
N ASP A 685 -10.16 7.84 21.97
CA ASP A 685 -10.97 9.04 21.73
C ASP A 685 -12.09 8.73 20.73
N GLU A 686 -13.33 9.02 21.11
CA GLU A 686 -14.54 8.64 20.34
C GLU A 686 -15.14 9.79 19.51
N ASN A 687 -14.61 11.02 19.59
CA ASN A 687 -15.20 12.20 18.92
C ASN A 687 -14.26 13.01 18.02
N SER A 688 -12.94 12.79 18.08
CA SER A 688 -11.97 13.68 17.42
C SER A 688 -11.49 13.18 16.05
N VAL A 689 -11.46 14.07 15.05
CA VAL A 689 -11.06 13.76 13.67
C VAL A 689 -9.61 14.18 13.41
N GLY A 690 -8.71 13.21 13.23
CA GLY A 690 -7.29 13.45 12.92
C GLY A 690 -6.32 13.24 14.09
N THR A 691 -5.02 13.13 13.79
CA THR A 691 -3.97 12.79 14.76
C THR A 691 -3.65 13.96 15.68
N LEU A 692 -3.73 13.77 16.99
CA LEU A 692 -3.12 14.69 17.95
C LEU A 692 -1.60 14.49 17.95
N VAL A 693 -0.85 15.51 17.55
CA VAL A 693 0.61 15.53 17.55
C VAL A 693 1.10 16.36 18.74
N GLU A 694 1.82 15.74 19.67
CA GLU A 694 2.59 16.39 20.74
C GLU A 694 4.06 16.53 20.27
N VAL A 695 4.60 17.75 20.25
CA VAL A 695 6.03 17.98 20.03
C VAL A 695 6.61 18.65 21.27
N ARG A 696 7.49 17.94 21.97
CA ARG A 696 7.89 18.26 23.33
C ARG A 696 9.40 18.23 23.53
N MET A 697 9.90 19.30 24.15
CA MET A 697 11.24 19.33 24.74
C MET A 697 11.28 18.50 26.03
N ALA A 698 12.25 17.61 26.17
CA ALA A 698 12.44 16.80 27.37
C ALA A 698 12.86 17.64 28.59
N SER A 699 13.74 18.62 28.37
CA SER A 699 14.29 19.53 29.38
C SER A 699 14.93 20.74 28.73
N LEU A 700 14.96 21.89 29.44
CA LEU A 700 15.75 23.06 29.04
C LEU A 700 17.22 22.67 28.76
N PRO A 701 17.93 23.31 27.81
CA PRO A 701 19.33 23.00 27.49
C PRO A 701 20.28 23.06 28.71
N THR A 702 20.57 21.89 29.28
CA THR A 702 21.57 21.70 30.36
C THR A 702 22.98 21.47 29.83
N LEU A 703 23.19 21.56 28.52
CA LEU A 703 24.50 21.47 27.88
C LEU A 703 24.58 22.52 26.77
N ARG A 704 25.78 23.05 26.56
CA ARG A 704 26.12 24.00 25.49
C ARG A 704 27.51 23.67 24.99
N TYR A 705 27.72 23.68 23.68
CA TYR A 705 29.04 23.62 23.09
C TYR A 705 29.57 25.04 22.87
N GLN A 706 30.72 25.38 23.46
CA GLN A 706 31.37 26.66 23.20
C GLN A 706 32.48 26.50 22.16
N ARG A 707 32.31 27.10 20.99
CA ARG A 707 33.35 27.20 19.95
C ARG A 707 34.24 28.42 20.28
N ASN A 708 35.52 28.16 20.54
CA ASN A 708 36.56 29.17 20.81
C ASN A 708 37.69 29.04 19.80
N LEU A 709 38.28 30.17 19.41
CA LEU A 709 39.48 30.20 18.57
C LEU A 709 40.71 29.84 19.42
N LEU A 710 41.50 28.88 18.96
CA LEU A 710 42.86 28.61 19.45
C LEU A 710 43.83 29.18 18.43
N ARG A 711 44.75 30.06 18.82
CA ARG A 711 45.63 30.77 17.89
C ARG A 711 46.97 30.08 17.73
N ASP A 712 47.49 29.49 18.81
CA ASP A 712 48.77 28.79 18.82
C ASP A 712 48.65 27.31 19.23
N LYS A 713 49.64 26.51 18.80
CA LYS A 713 49.80 25.12 19.28
C LYS A 713 49.99 25.06 20.80
N LEU A 714 50.47 26.15 21.41
CA LEU A 714 50.57 26.29 22.86
C LEU A 714 49.18 26.30 23.52
N ASP A 715 48.21 27.02 22.94
CA ASP A 715 46.84 27.12 23.48
C ASP A 715 46.17 25.74 23.50
N LEU A 716 46.37 24.95 22.44
CA LEU A 716 45.87 23.57 22.38
C LEU A 716 46.49 22.68 23.47
N VAL A 717 47.80 22.79 23.71
CA VAL A 717 48.48 22.04 24.78
C VAL A 717 48.02 22.51 26.17
N VAL A 718 47.76 23.80 26.36
CA VAL A 718 47.19 24.35 27.61
C VAL A 718 45.75 23.86 27.82
N ALA A 719 44.91 23.87 26.79
CA ALA A 719 43.52 23.39 26.88
C ALA A 719 43.44 21.89 27.16
N VAL A 720 44.18 21.06 26.40
CA VAL A 720 44.25 19.61 26.62
C VAL A 720 44.89 19.28 27.97
N GLY A 721 45.93 20.00 28.36
CA GLY A 721 46.58 19.85 29.67
C GLY A 721 45.68 20.24 30.84
N GLY A 722 44.83 21.27 30.67
CA GLY A 722 43.82 21.68 31.66
C GLY A 722 42.71 20.64 31.81
N ILE A 723 42.22 20.06 30.71
CA ILE A 723 41.24 18.95 30.72
C ILE A 723 41.86 17.71 31.40
N GLY A 724 43.09 17.34 31.04
CA GLY A 724 43.82 16.24 31.69
C GLY A 724 44.01 16.45 33.19
N GLY A 725 44.41 17.66 33.59
CA GLY A 725 44.52 18.05 35.00
C GLY A 725 43.21 17.97 35.76
N LEU A 726 42.08 18.37 35.15
CA LEU A 726 40.76 18.33 35.78
C LEU A 726 40.25 16.89 36.02
N PHE A 727 40.49 15.97 35.09
CA PHE A 727 39.99 14.59 35.21
C PHE A 727 40.95 13.63 35.93
N PHE A 728 42.27 13.86 35.86
CA PHE A 728 43.27 12.93 36.41
C PHE A 728 44.10 13.51 37.56
N SER A 729 43.89 14.78 37.95
CA SER A 729 44.71 15.50 38.94
C SER A 729 46.22 15.52 38.64
N ALA A 730 46.59 15.26 37.38
CA ALA A 730 47.96 15.15 36.90
C ALA A 730 48.16 16.06 35.68
N SER A 731 49.23 16.85 35.71
CA SER A 731 49.59 17.74 34.58
C SER A 731 50.60 17.08 33.64
N VAL A 732 50.78 17.64 32.45
CA VAL A 732 51.87 17.23 31.54
C VAL A 732 53.24 17.41 32.21
N LEU A 733 53.41 18.44 33.05
CA LEU A 733 54.59 18.62 33.90
C LEU A 733 54.75 17.48 34.91
N SER A 734 53.67 17.01 35.53
CA SER A 734 53.69 15.87 36.47
C SER A 734 54.10 14.56 35.78
N LEU A 735 53.68 14.34 34.53
CA LEU A 735 54.11 13.18 33.73
C LEU A 735 55.59 13.29 33.34
N LEU A 736 56.06 14.48 32.95
CA LEU A 736 57.48 14.74 32.67
C LEU A 736 58.34 14.62 33.94
N GLU A 737 57.83 15.01 35.10
CA GLU A 737 58.48 14.88 36.41
C GLU A 737 58.59 13.41 36.84
N VAL A 738 57.55 12.60 36.63
CA VAL A 738 57.62 11.14 36.79
C VAL A 738 58.64 10.53 35.81
N PHE A 739 58.65 10.94 34.55
CA PHE A 739 59.62 10.44 33.57
C PHE A 739 61.07 10.83 33.94
N TYR A 740 61.28 12.05 34.42
CA TYR A 740 62.56 12.54 34.95
C TYR A 740 62.99 11.74 36.19
N LEU A 741 62.09 11.48 37.14
CA LEU A 741 62.37 10.68 38.33
C LEU A 741 62.70 9.21 37.99
N ILE A 742 62.09 8.65 36.95
CA ILE A 742 62.37 7.28 36.44
C ILE A 742 63.72 7.22 35.70
N LEU A 743 64.14 8.29 35.01
CA LEU A 743 65.43 8.37 34.32
C LEU A 743 66.60 8.81 35.23
N ARG A 744 66.31 9.45 36.36
CA ARG A 744 67.30 9.92 37.34
C ARG A 744 68.29 8.85 37.86
N PRO A 745 67.99 7.54 37.94
CA PRO A 745 68.95 6.51 38.34
C PRO A 745 70.03 6.18 37.29
N MET A 746 70.04 6.84 36.12
CA MET A 746 70.97 6.54 35.01
C MET A 746 72.10 7.58 34.82
N TYR A 747 72.35 8.44 35.81
CA TYR A 747 73.48 9.39 35.87
C TYR A 747 74.07 9.50 37.28
#